data_AF-A0A1I1FRJ5-F1
#
_entry.id   AF-A0A1I1FRJ5-F1
#
_cell.length_a   1.000
_cell.length_b   1.000
_cell.length_c   1.000
_cell.angle_alpha   90.00
_cell.angle_beta   90.00
_cell.angle_gamma   90.00
#
_symmetry.space_group_name_H-M   'P 1'
#
loop_
_entity.id
_entity.type
_entity.pdbx_description
1 polymer ?
#
loop_
_entity_poly.entity_id
_entity_poly.type
_entity_poly.pdbx_seq_one_letter_code
_entity_poly.pdbx_strand_id
1 'polypeptide(L)'
;MPPSSKRSLRSLQTVIENASPESLRGFFFQDDENFVAIASEIAEPFKPLEEEDNEENRNAVIAAINDMKPEVTLPVEIEAQRVLLLTNGKGPSALKVIAEEELSNEEYEAAFAQLGELAVALHVHAHHRRAFDDAVSFRNARLWRDGKLYSAFDVDLEHPKPVDANAIPKEKLLAAVRLRLKLSVDCGMSVVDLPATEAYKPSVLVIIRIPKDITGIPEHLDNGGRRLRFLRPQKEVLLIYTPVEQRIEICADTAPERALVSECFATEVLGHDVSTKPLTWVNYDLSQFFRTLTLDPPAVPGFLVDKTALVEIEVRLARWKQRLRLSVPFGDEIEKTAQSYLAPARVLQRASGISRAVIAVRYRRQESDPPSLLEITISDRNRCSLLSDPDPELRRLGRTLLTEWKIQHPFRDLSSGELGDFLPLLLELHDRGEETVPATFFSERKTDPDRLVEAKLIVQKDVDDSVIDDFDDEDIPPAKDRMLYAISTEWLEQRIIEALQSVLSIQGKQEITTRLFFIGSMSIDGKDVPCYLARGLGEQKWFVDAEVQLRMRSGAGPGIVFCGKDPGWKCIAANLIMTLPRATDGSAGFARLDKGYVETFFRSNLGLALGGTALTLVENADGESGTLHVPGKPELPLFSEQQVHCFRQLVDAKKKGLPGVKTRDLIAGSKSSGIQQMLGKKRWPVFQGYIEDLGQSWWGLKTS
;
A
#
# COMPACT_ATOMS: atom_id res chain seq x y z
N MET A 1 -28.33 -26.68 15.48
CA MET A 1 -27.37 -26.22 14.45
C MET A 1 -28.13 -25.34 13.49
N PRO A 2 -27.69 -24.11 13.19
CA PRO A 2 -28.25 -23.39 12.05
C PRO A 2 -27.84 -24.15 10.77
N PRO A 3 -28.68 -24.17 9.73
CA PRO A 3 -28.29 -24.74 8.44
C PRO A 3 -27.06 -23.98 7.95
N SER A 4 -25.98 -24.71 7.60
CA SER A 4 -24.83 -24.12 6.93
C SER A 4 -25.34 -23.38 5.69
N SER A 5 -24.97 -22.10 5.54
CA SER A 5 -25.31 -21.38 4.31
C SER A 5 -24.82 -22.22 3.14
N LYS A 6 -25.71 -22.61 2.22
CA LYS A 6 -25.30 -23.35 1.01
C LYS A 6 -24.24 -22.51 0.31
N ARG A 7 -23.06 -23.10 0.15
CA ARG A 7 -21.91 -22.44 -0.46
C ARG A 7 -22.17 -22.23 -1.95
N SER A 8 -21.75 -21.10 -2.48
CA SER A 8 -21.99 -20.72 -3.88
C SER A 8 -20.81 -21.18 -4.76
N LEU A 9 -20.97 -22.31 -5.46
CA LEU A 9 -20.05 -22.82 -6.51
C LEU A 9 -20.50 -22.36 -7.90
N ARG A 10 -20.87 -21.08 -8.02
CA ARG A 10 -21.57 -20.56 -9.19
C ARG A 10 -20.71 -20.61 -10.45
N SER A 11 -19.43 -20.26 -10.35
CA SER A 11 -18.57 -20.21 -11.53
C SER A 11 -18.28 -21.61 -12.05
N LEU A 12 -18.02 -22.57 -11.17
CA LEU A 12 -17.83 -23.95 -11.56
C LEU A 12 -19.09 -24.55 -12.19
N GLN A 13 -20.28 -24.29 -11.63
CA GLN A 13 -21.56 -24.68 -12.24
C GLN A 13 -21.73 -24.05 -13.61
N THR A 14 -21.48 -22.75 -13.77
CA THR A 14 -21.56 -22.08 -15.07
C THR A 14 -20.61 -22.70 -16.09
N VAL A 15 -19.39 -23.08 -15.71
CA VAL A 15 -18.46 -23.79 -16.61
C VAL A 15 -19.03 -25.14 -17.00
N ILE A 16 -19.51 -25.94 -16.04
CA ILE A 16 -20.11 -27.27 -16.29
C ILE A 16 -21.38 -27.17 -17.12
N GLU A 17 -22.15 -26.10 -17.06
CA GLU A 17 -23.40 -25.96 -17.83
C GLU A 17 -23.12 -25.56 -19.29
N ASN A 18 -22.06 -24.79 -19.55
CA ASN A 18 -21.86 -24.10 -20.83
C ASN A 18 -20.69 -24.63 -21.67
N ALA A 19 -19.78 -25.42 -21.10
CA ALA A 19 -18.65 -26.00 -21.84
C ALA A 19 -19.00 -27.37 -22.46
N SER A 20 -18.40 -27.69 -23.60
CA SER A 20 -18.50 -29.05 -24.19
C SER A 20 -17.87 -30.10 -23.26
N PRO A 21 -18.31 -31.37 -23.30
CA PRO A 21 -17.69 -32.46 -22.52
C PRO A 21 -16.17 -32.58 -22.73
N GLU A 22 -15.68 -32.39 -23.96
CA GLU A 22 -14.25 -32.41 -24.28
C GLU A 22 -13.46 -31.31 -23.54
N SER A 23 -13.96 -30.06 -23.60
CA SER A 23 -13.37 -28.94 -22.85
C SER A 23 -13.41 -29.17 -21.34
N LEU A 24 -14.49 -29.76 -20.82
CA LEU A 24 -14.61 -30.10 -19.40
C LEU A 24 -13.61 -31.20 -19.01
N ARG A 25 -13.36 -32.18 -19.90
CA ARG A 25 -12.35 -33.21 -19.67
C ARG A 25 -10.97 -32.57 -19.54
N GLY A 26 -10.61 -31.70 -20.49
CA GLY A 26 -9.35 -30.94 -20.44
C GLY A 26 -9.25 -30.01 -19.23
N PHE A 27 -10.37 -29.49 -18.72
CA PHE A 27 -10.39 -28.67 -17.51
C PHE A 27 -10.20 -29.48 -16.22
N PHE A 28 -10.97 -30.55 -16.04
CA PHE A 28 -10.99 -31.29 -14.78
C PHE A 28 -9.83 -32.27 -14.63
N PHE A 29 -9.39 -32.92 -15.71
CA PHE A 29 -8.42 -34.01 -15.65
C PHE A 29 -7.01 -33.52 -16.00
N GLN A 30 -6.59 -32.42 -15.38
CA GLN A 30 -5.25 -31.85 -15.52
C GLN A 30 -4.28 -32.45 -14.50
N ASP A 31 -2.99 -32.47 -14.85
CA ASP A 31 -1.88 -32.87 -13.96
C ASP A 31 -1.52 -31.77 -12.92
N ASP A 32 -2.51 -31.00 -12.46
CA ASP A 32 -2.38 -29.96 -11.43
C ASP A 32 -2.92 -30.48 -10.09
N GLU A 33 -2.15 -30.33 -9.00
CA GLU A 33 -2.52 -30.82 -7.66
C GLU A 33 -3.90 -30.33 -7.17
N ASN A 34 -4.34 -29.15 -7.62
CA ASN A 34 -5.64 -28.59 -7.28
C ASN A 34 -6.80 -29.37 -7.92
N PHE A 35 -6.55 -30.09 -9.02
CA PHE A 35 -7.54 -30.80 -9.80
C PHE A 35 -7.56 -32.31 -9.53
N VAL A 36 -6.45 -32.91 -9.07
CA VAL A 36 -6.35 -34.37 -8.84
C VAL A 36 -7.49 -34.92 -7.97
N ALA A 37 -7.79 -34.25 -6.86
CA ALA A 37 -8.83 -34.70 -5.94
C ALA A 37 -10.25 -34.60 -6.54
N ILE A 38 -10.57 -33.49 -7.23
CA ILE A 38 -11.89 -33.34 -7.85
C ILE A 38 -12.05 -34.31 -9.02
N ALA A 39 -11.00 -34.49 -9.83
CA ALA A 39 -10.98 -35.37 -10.99
C ALA A 39 -11.27 -36.83 -10.60
N SER A 40 -10.64 -37.30 -9.52
CA SER A 40 -10.85 -38.65 -9.01
C SER A 40 -12.30 -38.89 -8.57
N GLU A 41 -12.91 -37.91 -7.90
CA GLU A 41 -14.27 -38.02 -7.36
C GLU A 41 -15.34 -37.88 -8.45
N ILE A 42 -15.09 -37.06 -9.48
CA ILE A 42 -16.04 -36.92 -10.60
C ILE A 42 -15.83 -37.94 -11.72
N ALA A 43 -14.79 -38.78 -11.68
CA ALA A 43 -14.46 -39.68 -12.79
C ALA A 43 -15.63 -40.59 -13.21
N GLU A 44 -16.35 -41.19 -12.25
CA GLU A 44 -17.52 -42.03 -12.54
C GLU A 44 -18.73 -41.23 -13.04
N PRO A 45 -19.19 -40.14 -12.38
CA PRO A 45 -20.31 -39.34 -12.89
C PRO A 45 -19.99 -38.59 -14.19
N PHE A 46 -18.70 -38.42 -14.55
CA PHE A 46 -18.28 -37.77 -15.79
C PHE A 46 -18.36 -38.69 -17.01
N LYS A 47 -18.17 -40.02 -16.87
CA LYS A 47 -18.23 -40.96 -18.02
C LYS A 47 -19.53 -40.86 -18.83
N PRO A 48 -20.73 -40.86 -18.22
CA PRO A 48 -21.97 -40.72 -18.99
C PRO A 48 -22.06 -39.39 -19.75
N LEU A 49 -21.47 -38.32 -19.20
CA LEU A 49 -21.44 -37.00 -19.84
C LEU A 49 -20.56 -37.00 -21.11
N GLU A 50 -19.52 -37.83 -21.16
CA GLU A 50 -18.69 -37.98 -22.36
C GLU A 50 -19.39 -38.78 -23.46
N GLU A 51 -20.24 -39.72 -23.07
CA GLU A 51 -21.03 -40.55 -24.00
C GLU A 51 -22.25 -39.79 -24.53
N GLU A 52 -22.93 -39.03 -23.67
CA GLU A 52 -24.12 -38.26 -24.01
C GLU A 52 -24.18 -36.92 -23.25
N ASP A 53 -24.09 -35.82 -24.00
CA ASP A 53 -24.20 -34.47 -23.47
C ASP A 53 -25.68 -34.07 -23.25
N ASN A 54 -26.18 -34.30 -22.03
CA ASN A 54 -27.54 -33.93 -21.63
C ASN A 54 -27.58 -33.33 -20.22
N GLU A 55 -28.70 -32.70 -19.87
CA GLU A 55 -28.89 -32.00 -18.59
C GLU A 55 -28.81 -32.96 -17.39
N GLU A 56 -29.25 -34.21 -17.54
CA GLU A 56 -29.19 -35.23 -16.48
C GLU A 56 -27.74 -35.57 -16.11
N ASN A 57 -26.89 -35.82 -17.11
CA ASN A 57 -25.48 -36.13 -16.92
C ASN A 57 -24.69 -34.92 -16.37
N ARG A 58 -24.98 -33.70 -16.84
CA ARG A 58 -24.40 -32.47 -16.27
C ARG A 58 -24.78 -32.28 -14.80
N ASN A 59 -26.05 -32.52 -14.47
CA ASN A 59 -26.54 -32.45 -13.09
C ASN A 59 -25.92 -33.52 -12.19
N ALA A 60 -25.61 -34.71 -12.71
CA ALA A 60 -24.90 -35.75 -11.97
C ALA A 60 -23.49 -35.28 -11.55
N VAL A 61 -22.75 -34.64 -12.45
CA VAL A 61 -21.43 -34.04 -12.14
C VAL A 61 -21.56 -32.91 -11.12
N ILE A 62 -22.53 -32.00 -11.30
CA ILE A 62 -22.80 -30.90 -10.37
C ILE A 62 -23.16 -31.43 -8.98
N ALA A 63 -23.99 -32.47 -8.89
CA ALA A 63 -24.36 -33.11 -7.64
C ALA A 63 -23.15 -33.71 -6.93
N ALA A 64 -22.30 -34.46 -7.66
CA ALA A 64 -21.07 -35.02 -7.12
C ALA A 64 -20.16 -33.93 -6.55
N ILE A 65 -19.98 -32.82 -7.26
CA ILE A 65 -19.18 -31.66 -6.81
C ILE A 65 -19.79 -30.99 -5.57
N ASN A 66 -21.11 -30.85 -5.51
CA ASN A 66 -21.79 -30.22 -4.38
C ASN A 66 -21.67 -31.03 -3.08
N ASP A 67 -21.50 -32.35 -3.17
CA ASP A 67 -21.31 -33.24 -2.01
C ASP A 67 -19.86 -33.25 -1.48
N MET A 68 -18.92 -32.65 -2.22
CA MET A 68 -17.51 -32.61 -1.82
C MET A 68 -17.20 -31.55 -0.77
N LYS A 69 -16.13 -31.81 0.00
CA LYS A 69 -15.60 -30.86 0.98
C LYS A 69 -15.09 -29.56 0.33
N PRO A 70 -15.16 -28.42 1.04
CA PRO A 70 -14.69 -27.15 0.50
C PRO A 70 -13.22 -27.09 0.11
N GLU A 71 -12.38 -27.85 0.80
CA GLU A 71 -10.94 -27.94 0.53
C GLU A 71 -10.64 -28.49 -0.87
N VAL A 72 -11.53 -29.33 -1.42
CA VAL A 72 -11.42 -29.90 -2.77
C VAL A 72 -11.99 -28.95 -3.82
N THR A 73 -13.15 -28.34 -3.54
CA THR A 73 -13.88 -27.56 -4.54
C THR A 73 -13.48 -26.09 -4.63
N LEU A 74 -12.92 -25.49 -3.57
CA LEU A 74 -12.53 -24.06 -3.58
C LEU A 74 -11.42 -23.74 -4.58
N PRO A 75 -10.33 -24.52 -4.69
CA PRO A 75 -9.29 -24.24 -5.67
C PRO A 75 -9.83 -24.23 -7.10
N VAL A 76 -10.67 -25.22 -7.43
CA VAL A 76 -11.24 -25.37 -8.78
C VAL A 76 -12.29 -24.30 -9.09
N GLU A 77 -13.08 -23.88 -8.10
CA GLU A 77 -14.00 -22.73 -8.22
C GLU A 77 -13.24 -21.43 -8.51
N ILE A 78 -12.07 -21.21 -7.89
CA ILE A 78 -11.23 -20.03 -8.19
C ILE A 78 -10.72 -20.08 -9.63
N GLU A 79 -10.30 -21.25 -10.11
CA GLU A 79 -9.87 -21.41 -11.51
C GLU A 79 -11.03 -21.23 -12.50
N ALA A 80 -12.21 -21.76 -12.20
CA ALA A 80 -13.41 -21.51 -13.00
C ALA A 80 -13.75 -20.00 -13.06
N GLN A 81 -13.61 -19.26 -11.95
CA GLN A 81 -13.76 -17.80 -11.94
C GLN A 81 -12.76 -17.12 -12.87
N ARG A 82 -11.49 -17.57 -12.87
CA ARG A 82 -10.44 -17.03 -13.75
C ARG A 82 -10.70 -17.34 -15.22
N VAL A 83 -11.22 -18.52 -15.54
CA VAL A 83 -11.62 -18.87 -16.91
C VAL A 83 -12.73 -17.93 -17.38
N LEU A 84 -13.82 -17.82 -16.62
CA LEU A 84 -14.95 -16.94 -16.96
C LEU A 84 -14.56 -15.45 -17.01
N LEU A 85 -13.49 -15.07 -16.32
CA LEU A 85 -12.91 -13.73 -16.39
C LEU A 85 -12.43 -13.38 -17.82
N LEU A 86 -11.92 -14.38 -18.53
CA LEU A 86 -11.41 -14.25 -19.90
C LEU A 86 -12.46 -14.48 -20.98
N THR A 87 -13.68 -14.90 -20.65
CA THR A 87 -14.74 -15.12 -21.64
C THR A 87 -15.63 -13.90 -21.90
N ASN A 88 -15.48 -12.83 -21.10
CA ASN A 88 -16.39 -11.68 -21.13
C ASN A 88 -15.65 -10.33 -21.12
N GLY A 89 -16.28 -9.30 -21.68
CA GLY A 89 -15.79 -7.92 -21.67
C GLY A 89 -14.45 -7.79 -22.40
N LYS A 90 -13.40 -7.31 -21.71
CA LYS A 90 -12.04 -7.18 -22.26
C LYS A 90 -11.24 -8.50 -22.24
N GLY A 91 -11.79 -9.55 -21.62
CA GLY A 91 -11.13 -10.85 -21.46
C GLY A 91 -10.71 -11.52 -22.77
N PRO A 92 -11.66 -11.72 -23.72
CA PRO A 92 -11.38 -12.33 -25.01
C PRO A 92 -10.22 -11.68 -25.76
N SER A 93 -10.28 -10.35 -25.86
CA SER A 93 -9.24 -9.56 -26.54
C SER A 93 -7.88 -9.65 -25.85
N ALA A 94 -7.85 -9.80 -24.52
CA ALA A 94 -6.60 -9.95 -23.78
C ALA A 94 -5.99 -11.33 -24.02
N LEU A 95 -6.82 -12.39 -23.97
CA LEU A 95 -6.38 -13.75 -24.24
C LEU A 95 -5.84 -13.90 -25.66
N LYS A 96 -6.55 -13.34 -26.66
CA LYS A 96 -6.11 -13.35 -28.05
C LYS A 96 -4.74 -12.69 -28.23
N VAL A 97 -4.58 -11.47 -27.73
CA VAL A 97 -3.32 -10.71 -27.87
C VAL A 97 -2.15 -11.45 -27.21
N ILE A 98 -2.32 -11.97 -25.99
CA ILE A 98 -1.23 -12.68 -25.31
C ILE A 98 -0.92 -14.02 -26.00
N ALA A 99 -1.94 -14.77 -26.40
CA ALA A 99 -1.75 -16.06 -27.05
C ALA A 99 -1.09 -15.93 -28.43
N GLU A 100 -1.45 -14.91 -29.21
CA GLU A 100 -0.84 -14.64 -30.52
C GLU A 100 0.66 -14.35 -30.42
N GLU A 101 1.10 -13.74 -29.32
CA GLU A 101 2.50 -13.36 -29.10
C GLU A 101 3.33 -14.43 -28.37
N GLU A 102 2.73 -15.21 -27.47
CA GLU A 102 3.45 -16.21 -26.67
C GLU A 102 3.39 -17.64 -27.22
N LEU A 103 2.35 -18.01 -27.97
CA LEU A 103 2.20 -19.35 -28.53
C LEU A 103 2.86 -19.46 -29.90
N SER A 104 3.29 -20.66 -30.27
CA SER A 104 3.63 -20.94 -31.67
C SER A 104 2.37 -20.87 -32.55
N ASN A 105 2.55 -20.62 -33.86
CA ASN A 105 1.42 -20.58 -34.80
C ASN A 105 0.54 -21.84 -34.74
N GLU A 106 1.14 -23.03 -34.56
CA GLU A 106 0.41 -24.29 -34.47
C GLU A 106 -0.45 -24.37 -33.19
N GLU A 107 0.11 -23.97 -32.05
CA GLU A 107 -0.58 -23.93 -30.76
C GLU A 107 -1.70 -22.87 -30.74
N TYR A 108 -1.45 -21.70 -31.32
CA TYR A 108 -2.45 -20.63 -31.44
C TYR A 108 -3.63 -21.09 -32.31
N GLU A 109 -3.38 -21.62 -33.50
CA GLU A 109 -4.45 -22.12 -34.37
C GLU A 109 -5.24 -23.25 -33.71
N ALA A 110 -4.57 -24.18 -33.01
CA ALA A 110 -5.24 -25.25 -32.27
C ALA A 110 -6.14 -24.71 -31.13
N ALA A 111 -5.67 -23.70 -30.40
CA ALA A 111 -6.42 -23.08 -29.31
C ALA A 111 -7.62 -22.26 -29.80
N PHE A 112 -7.47 -21.52 -30.91
CA PHE A 112 -8.52 -20.64 -31.46
C PHE A 112 -9.42 -21.32 -32.49
N ALA A 113 -9.14 -22.57 -32.87
CA ALA A 113 -10.08 -23.44 -33.59
C ALA A 113 -11.27 -23.89 -32.71
N GLN A 114 -11.17 -23.76 -31.38
CA GLN A 114 -12.22 -24.11 -30.44
C GLN A 114 -13.47 -23.23 -30.64
N LEU A 115 -14.66 -23.81 -30.50
CA LEU A 115 -15.92 -23.10 -30.73
C LEU A 115 -16.32 -22.26 -29.50
N GLY A 116 -16.07 -20.96 -29.59
CA GLY A 116 -16.53 -19.96 -28.63
C GLY A 116 -15.51 -19.61 -27.52
N GLU A 117 -15.71 -18.44 -26.91
CA GLU A 117 -14.78 -17.83 -25.95
C GLU A 117 -14.47 -18.73 -24.74
N LEU A 118 -15.47 -19.45 -24.23
CA LEU A 118 -15.30 -20.37 -23.10
C LEU A 118 -14.42 -21.57 -23.45
N ALA A 119 -14.62 -22.16 -24.64
CA ALA A 119 -13.81 -23.29 -25.09
C ALA A 119 -12.35 -22.89 -25.33
N VAL A 120 -12.11 -21.73 -25.94
CA VAL A 120 -10.77 -21.15 -26.10
C VAL A 120 -10.12 -20.92 -24.73
N ALA A 121 -10.80 -20.25 -23.80
CA ALA A 121 -10.25 -19.98 -22.47
C ALA A 121 -9.93 -21.26 -21.68
N LEU A 122 -10.78 -22.28 -21.74
CA LEU A 122 -10.53 -23.59 -21.12
C LEU A 122 -9.34 -24.31 -21.77
N HIS A 123 -9.24 -24.27 -23.10
CA HIS A 123 -8.14 -24.90 -23.83
C HIS A 123 -6.79 -24.26 -23.47
N VAL A 124 -6.69 -22.93 -23.50
CA VAL A 124 -5.46 -22.21 -23.14
C VAL A 124 -5.14 -22.40 -21.65
N HIS A 125 -6.14 -22.42 -20.76
CA HIS A 125 -5.94 -22.75 -19.34
C HIS A 125 -5.30 -24.13 -19.16
N ALA A 126 -5.81 -25.15 -19.86
CA ALA A 126 -5.39 -26.54 -19.69
C ALA A 126 -4.01 -26.82 -20.29
N HIS A 127 -3.68 -26.24 -21.46
CA HIS A 127 -2.47 -26.59 -22.22
C HIS A 127 -1.38 -25.52 -22.16
N HIS A 128 -1.75 -24.26 -21.94
CA HIS A 128 -0.84 -23.11 -22.02
C HIS A 128 -1.00 -22.20 -20.80
N ARG A 129 -0.80 -22.79 -19.62
CA ARG A 129 -1.05 -22.15 -18.32
C ARG A 129 -0.40 -20.78 -18.16
N ARG A 130 0.82 -20.61 -18.69
CA ARG A 130 1.54 -19.33 -18.60
C ARG A 130 0.87 -18.22 -19.40
N ALA A 131 0.51 -18.48 -20.65
CA ALA A 131 -0.21 -17.52 -21.51
C ALA A 131 -1.59 -17.17 -20.92
N PHE A 132 -2.27 -18.15 -20.32
CA PHE A 132 -3.51 -17.91 -19.59
C PHE A 132 -3.31 -16.96 -18.40
N ASP A 133 -2.28 -17.20 -17.58
CA ASP A 133 -1.94 -16.34 -16.44
C ASP A 133 -1.59 -14.91 -16.89
N ASP A 134 -0.76 -14.77 -17.92
CA ASP A 134 -0.36 -13.49 -18.51
C ASP A 134 -1.56 -12.73 -19.11
N ALA A 135 -2.52 -13.42 -19.74
CA ALA A 135 -3.78 -12.84 -20.20
C ALA A 135 -4.68 -12.34 -19.07
N VAL A 136 -4.78 -13.08 -17.96
CA VAL A 136 -5.50 -12.62 -16.76
C VAL A 136 -4.87 -11.35 -16.21
N SER A 137 -3.54 -11.31 -16.08
CA SER A 137 -2.79 -10.13 -15.62
C SER A 137 -3.00 -8.94 -16.55
N PHE A 138 -2.89 -9.14 -17.86
CA PHE A 138 -3.07 -8.07 -18.85
C PHE A 138 -4.49 -7.49 -18.85
N ARG A 139 -5.52 -8.35 -18.77
CA ARG A 139 -6.91 -7.92 -18.61
C ARG A 139 -7.07 -7.06 -17.37
N ASN A 140 -6.48 -7.46 -16.25
CA ASN A 140 -6.57 -6.74 -14.98
C ASN A 140 -5.85 -5.38 -15.05
N ALA A 141 -4.67 -5.30 -15.68
CA ALA A 141 -3.98 -4.02 -15.92
C ALA A 141 -4.88 -3.00 -16.63
N ARG A 142 -5.66 -3.44 -17.63
CA ARG A 142 -6.60 -2.58 -18.37
C ARG A 142 -7.79 -2.09 -17.55
N LEU A 143 -8.13 -2.75 -16.44
CA LEU A 143 -9.17 -2.31 -15.51
C LEU A 143 -8.65 -1.34 -14.46
N TRP A 144 -7.36 -1.45 -14.10
CA TRP A 144 -6.78 -0.70 -13.00
C TRP A 144 -6.38 0.73 -13.34
N ARG A 145 -6.44 1.15 -14.62
CA ARG A 145 -6.13 2.52 -15.07
C ARG A 145 -6.92 3.62 -14.34
N ASP A 146 -8.05 3.29 -13.71
CA ASP A 146 -8.88 4.22 -12.94
C ASP A 146 -8.79 4.03 -11.41
N GLY A 147 -7.87 3.19 -10.91
CA GLY A 147 -7.78 2.76 -9.51
C GLY A 147 -6.53 3.22 -8.76
N LYS A 148 -6.52 3.05 -7.42
CA LYS A 148 -5.37 3.39 -6.54
C LYS A 148 -4.09 2.58 -6.83
N LEU A 149 -4.22 1.48 -7.57
CA LEU A 149 -3.14 0.58 -7.93
C LEU A 149 -2.34 1.05 -9.15
N TYR A 150 -2.75 2.12 -9.83
CA TYR A 150 -2.16 2.58 -11.08
C TYR A 150 -1.34 3.86 -10.92
N SER A 151 -0.27 3.98 -11.69
CA SER A 151 0.47 5.22 -11.90
C SER A 151 1.01 5.27 -13.32
N ALA A 152 1.29 6.47 -13.80
CA ALA A 152 1.94 6.68 -15.08
C ALA A 152 3.08 7.68 -14.95
N PHE A 153 4.15 7.42 -15.69
CA PHE A 153 5.41 8.12 -15.64
C PHE A 153 5.87 8.44 -17.07
N ASP A 154 6.39 9.63 -17.28
CA ASP A 154 6.96 10.03 -18.57
C ASP A 154 8.47 9.81 -18.53
N VAL A 155 9.02 9.32 -19.63
CA VAL A 155 10.46 9.16 -19.82
C VAL A 155 10.89 10.27 -20.75
N ASP A 156 11.83 11.11 -20.33
CA ASP A 156 12.32 12.25 -21.14
C ASP A 156 13.51 11.81 -22.00
N LEU A 157 13.22 11.02 -23.04
CA LEU A 157 14.22 10.59 -24.00
C LEU A 157 14.33 11.59 -25.16
N GLU A 158 15.55 11.88 -25.61
CA GLU A 158 15.76 12.76 -26.77
C GLU A 158 15.02 12.28 -28.01
N HIS A 159 14.91 10.95 -28.17
CA HIS A 159 14.11 10.30 -29.21
C HIS A 159 13.34 9.12 -28.60
N PRO A 160 12.10 8.84 -29.07
CA PRO A 160 11.39 7.62 -28.71
C PRO A 160 12.28 6.40 -28.92
N LYS A 161 12.46 5.59 -27.87
CA LYS A 161 13.23 4.35 -27.96
C LYS A 161 12.25 3.20 -28.21
N PRO A 162 12.15 2.67 -29.44
CA PRO A 162 11.38 1.45 -29.66
C PRO A 162 12.02 0.31 -28.85
N VAL A 163 11.18 -0.43 -28.14
CA VAL A 163 11.57 -1.60 -27.36
C VAL A 163 10.57 -2.69 -27.71
N ASP A 164 11.07 -3.81 -28.21
CA ASP A 164 10.32 -5.05 -28.35
C ASP A 164 10.58 -5.99 -27.18
N ALA A 165 9.77 -7.03 -27.04
CA ALA A 165 9.84 -7.97 -25.92
C ALA A 165 11.18 -8.71 -25.82
N ASN A 166 11.82 -8.97 -26.97
CA ASN A 166 13.07 -9.71 -27.06
C ASN A 166 14.29 -8.85 -26.69
N ALA A 167 14.21 -7.54 -26.90
CA ALA A 167 15.25 -6.57 -26.57
C ALA A 167 15.34 -6.27 -25.06
N ILE A 168 14.35 -6.69 -24.25
CA ILE A 168 14.36 -6.43 -22.81
C ILE A 168 15.38 -7.33 -22.10
N PRO A 169 16.40 -6.75 -21.41
CA PRO A 169 17.41 -7.54 -20.70
C PRO A 169 16.83 -8.12 -19.41
N LYS A 170 16.17 -9.29 -19.52
CA LYS A 170 15.34 -9.85 -18.44
C LYS A 170 16.08 -10.03 -17.12
N GLU A 171 17.25 -10.65 -17.15
CA GLU A 171 18.07 -10.91 -15.96
C GLU A 171 18.54 -9.61 -15.29
N LYS A 172 18.99 -8.64 -16.10
CA LYS A 172 19.48 -7.35 -15.60
C LYS A 172 18.37 -6.54 -14.94
N LEU A 173 17.20 -6.48 -15.58
CA LEU A 173 16.03 -5.79 -15.04
C LEU A 173 15.55 -6.45 -13.75
N LEU A 174 15.46 -7.79 -13.71
CA LEU A 174 15.09 -8.52 -12.50
C LEU A 174 16.09 -8.31 -11.36
N ALA A 175 17.40 -8.30 -11.64
CA ALA A 175 18.42 -8.02 -10.65
C ALA A 175 18.29 -6.59 -10.07
N ALA A 176 18.05 -5.59 -10.93
CA ALA A 176 17.83 -4.21 -10.51
C ALA A 176 16.57 -4.07 -9.64
N VAL A 177 15.45 -4.68 -10.06
CA VAL A 177 14.20 -4.68 -9.30
C VAL A 177 14.36 -5.35 -7.94
N ARG A 178 15.01 -6.52 -7.88
CA ARG A 178 15.28 -7.22 -6.62
C ARG A 178 16.12 -6.38 -5.67
N LEU A 179 17.16 -5.72 -6.18
CA LEU A 179 18.01 -4.85 -5.38
C LEU A 179 17.22 -3.65 -4.85
N ARG A 180 16.48 -2.94 -5.72
CA ARG A 180 15.72 -1.74 -5.35
C ARG A 180 14.55 -2.03 -4.40
N LEU A 181 13.86 -3.15 -4.59
CA LEU A 181 12.75 -3.58 -3.72
C LEU A 181 13.23 -4.43 -2.52
N LYS A 182 14.53 -4.71 -2.40
CA LYS A 182 15.14 -5.52 -1.34
C LYS A 182 14.52 -6.92 -1.20
N LEU A 183 14.29 -7.58 -2.33
CA LEU A 183 13.66 -8.90 -2.36
C LEU A 183 14.67 -10.00 -2.02
N SER A 184 14.32 -10.88 -1.09
CA SER A 184 15.15 -12.01 -0.63
C SER A 184 15.03 -13.26 -1.53
N VAL A 185 14.06 -13.26 -2.45
CA VAL A 185 13.76 -14.39 -3.34
C VAL A 185 13.93 -14.01 -4.80
N ASP A 186 14.12 -15.00 -5.65
CA ASP A 186 14.09 -14.81 -7.10
C ASP A 186 12.67 -14.46 -7.56
N CYS A 187 12.58 -13.68 -8.64
CA CYS A 187 11.31 -13.25 -9.22
C CYS A 187 11.20 -13.78 -10.64
N GLY A 188 9.98 -14.06 -11.08
CA GLY A 188 9.70 -14.40 -12.48
C GLY A 188 9.37 -13.16 -13.30
N MET A 189 9.56 -13.23 -14.62
CA MET A 189 9.13 -12.16 -15.53
C MET A 189 8.58 -12.71 -16.84
N SER A 190 7.44 -12.18 -17.29
CA SER A 190 6.97 -12.29 -18.68
C SER A 190 7.11 -10.93 -19.36
N VAL A 191 7.39 -10.97 -20.66
CA VAL A 191 7.47 -9.77 -21.50
C VAL A 191 6.74 -10.09 -22.80
N VAL A 192 5.79 -9.25 -23.18
CA VAL A 192 4.91 -9.47 -24.33
C VAL A 192 4.78 -8.19 -25.12
N ASP A 193 4.93 -8.27 -26.43
CA ASP A 193 4.66 -7.13 -27.31
C ASP A 193 3.15 -6.91 -27.42
N LEU A 194 2.72 -5.66 -27.36
CA LEU A 194 1.32 -5.29 -27.50
C LEU A 194 1.15 -4.58 -28.85
N PRO A 195 0.48 -5.20 -29.82
CA PRO A 195 0.29 -4.59 -31.14
C PRO A 195 -0.61 -3.36 -31.07
N ALA A 196 -0.52 -2.51 -32.10
CA ALA A 196 -1.41 -1.37 -32.26
C ALA A 196 -2.87 -1.83 -32.36
N THR A 197 -3.75 -1.09 -31.70
CA THR A 197 -5.21 -1.18 -31.87
C THR A 197 -5.76 0.21 -32.18
N GLU A 198 -7.06 0.31 -32.49
CA GLU A 198 -7.70 1.63 -32.66
C GLU A 198 -7.58 2.50 -31.40
N ALA A 199 -7.59 1.89 -30.21
CA ALA A 199 -7.57 2.57 -28.93
C ALA A 199 -6.16 2.77 -28.34
N TYR A 200 -5.19 1.91 -28.69
CA TYR A 200 -3.87 1.86 -28.06
C TYR A 200 -2.75 1.77 -29.10
N LYS A 201 -1.69 2.54 -28.88
CA LYS A 201 -0.46 2.49 -29.69
C LYS A 201 0.33 1.19 -29.40
N PRO A 202 1.28 0.80 -30.27
CA PRO A 202 2.21 -0.27 -29.95
C PRO A 202 2.92 -0.02 -28.63
N SER A 203 2.99 -1.05 -27.79
CA SER A 203 3.57 -0.98 -26.45
C SER A 203 4.25 -2.31 -26.12
N VAL A 204 5.01 -2.36 -25.03
CA VAL A 204 5.52 -3.61 -24.45
C VAL A 204 4.98 -3.78 -23.04
N LEU A 205 4.45 -4.96 -22.74
CA LEU A 205 3.98 -5.37 -21.42
C LEU A 205 5.08 -6.15 -20.70
N VAL A 206 5.33 -5.78 -19.44
CA VAL A 206 6.25 -6.48 -18.53
C VAL A 206 5.47 -6.90 -17.29
N ILE A 207 5.51 -8.19 -16.96
CA ILE A 207 4.83 -8.77 -15.80
C ILE A 207 5.88 -9.35 -14.88
N ILE A 208 6.14 -8.68 -13.75
CA ILE A 208 7.09 -9.15 -12.74
C ILE A 208 6.31 -9.87 -11.64
N ARG A 209 6.66 -11.13 -11.39
CA ARG A 209 6.03 -12.01 -10.40
C ARG A 209 6.95 -12.16 -9.20
N ILE A 210 6.53 -11.58 -8.08
CA ILE A 210 7.27 -11.54 -6.83
C ILE A 210 6.64 -12.55 -5.86
N PRO A 211 7.35 -13.63 -5.49
CA PRO A 211 6.87 -14.52 -4.45
C PRO A 211 6.85 -13.78 -3.10
N LYS A 212 5.73 -13.87 -2.38
CA LYS A 212 5.62 -13.41 -0.98
C LYS A 212 6.22 -14.47 -0.05
N ASP A 213 6.34 -14.13 1.23
CA ASP A 213 6.82 -15.08 2.24
C ASP A 213 5.95 -16.33 2.32
N ILE A 214 6.58 -17.44 2.71
CA ILE A 214 5.84 -18.69 2.98
C ILE A 214 4.91 -18.45 4.16
N THR A 215 3.62 -18.70 3.95
CA THR A 215 2.61 -18.72 4.99
C THR A 215 2.33 -20.18 5.38
N GLY A 216 2.58 -20.51 6.65
CA GLY A 216 2.19 -21.79 7.23
C GLY A 216 0.76 -21.71 7.74
N ILE A 217 -0.14 -22.47 7.13
CA ILE A 217 -1.54 -22.59 7.59
C ILE A 217 -1.65 -23.89 8.40
N PRO A 218 -1.98 -23.83 9.70
CA PRO A 218 -2.27 -25.02 10.48
C PRO A 218 -3.58 -25.63 9.98
N GLU A 219 -3.47 -26.80 9.39
CA GLU A 219 -4.59 -27.60 8.93
C GLU A 219 -4.93 -28.65 9.99
N HIS A 220 -6.20 -28.67 10.40
CA HIS A 220 -6.73 -29.64 11.33
C HIS A 220 -7.24 -30.86 10.56
N LEU A 221 -6.68 -32.02 10.86
CA LEU A 221 -7.08 -33.29 10.25
C LEU A 221 -8.32 -33.84 10.96
N ASP A 222 -9.13 -34.59 10.23
CA ASP A 222 -10.36 -35.24 10.75
C ASP A 222 -10.08 -36.16 11.96
N ASN A 223 -8.86 -36.69 12.08
CA ASN A 223 -8.42 -37.52 13.19
C ASN A 223 -8.00 -36.73 14.45
N GLY A 224 -8.19 -35.40 14.46
CA GLY A 224 -7.78 -34.50 15.54
C GLY A 224 -6.30 -34.11 15.52
N GLY A 225 -5.52 -34.66 14.57
CA GLY A 225 -4.13 -34.26 14.32
C GLY A 225 -4.03 -32.87 13.68
N ARG A 226 -2.80 -32.34 13.64
CA ARG A 226 -2.49 -31.07 12.97
C ARG A 226 -1.37 -31.29 11.97
N ARG A 227 -1.50 -30.72 10.77
CA ARG A 227 -0.40 -30.59 9.80
C ARG A 227 -0.23 -29.13 9.39
N LEU A 228 0.98 -28.73 9.03
CA LEU A 228 1.26 -27.40 8.49
C LEU A 228 1.25 -27.50 6.96
N ARG A 229 0.36 -26.74 6.31
CA ARG A 229 0.41 -26.55 4.85
C ARG A 229 1.14 -25.23 4.58
N PHE A 230 2.24 -25.32 3.85
CA PHE A 230 3.03 -24.14 3.46
C PHE A 230 2.52 -23.64 2.11
N LEU A 231 2.08 -22.39 2.05
CA LEU A 231 1.71 -21.69 0.82
C LEU A 231 2.72 -20.57 0.57
N ARG A 232 3.08 -20.33 -0.70
CA ARG A 232 3.84 -19.15 -1.10
C ARG A 232 2.98 -18.29 -2.03
N PRO A 233 2.27 -17.27 -1.51
CA PRO A 233 1.47 -16.38 -2.35
C PRO A 233 2.35 -15.63 -3.36
N GLN A 234 1.76 -15.22 -4.48
CA GLN A 234 2.43 -14.39 -5.49
C GLN A 234 1.84 -12.98 -5.48
N LYS A 235 2.70 -12.00 -5.77
CA LYS A 235 2.34 -10.63 -6.11
C LYS A 235 2.79 -10.33 -7.54
N GLU A 236 2.08 -9.45 -8.23
CA GLU A 236 2.46 -8.99 -9.56
C GLU A 236 2.69 -7.49 -9.62
N VAL A 237 3.69 -7.09 -10.40
CA VAL A 237 3.89 -5.72 -10.85
C VAL A 237 3.78 -5.73 -12.38
N LEU A 238 2.81 -4.98 -12.90
CA LEU A 238 2.50 -4.93 -14.33
C LEU A 238 2.94 -3.57 -14.87
N LEU A 239 3.81 -3.55 -15.87
CA LEU A 239 4.31 -2.33 -16.50
C LEU A 239 4.00 -2.37 -18.00
N ILE A 240 3.47 -1.29 -18.55
CA ILE A 240 3.26 -1.10 -20.00
C ILE A 240 4.09 0.10 -20.42
N TYR A 241 5.02 -0.07 -21.34
CA TYR A 241 5.76 1.05 -21.94
C TYR A 241 5.27 1.30 -23.37
N THR A 242 4.89 2.54 -23.66
CA THR A 242 4.45 2.99 -24.99
C THR A 242 5.53 3.88 -25.61
N PRO A 243 6.36 3.37 -26.55
CA PRO A 243 7.52 4.10 -27.06
C PRO A 243 7.18 5.46 -27.67
N VAL A 244 6.14 5.52 -28.51
CA VAL A 244 5.74 6.75 -29.21
C VAL A 244 5.26 7.86 -28.27
N GLU A 245 4.76 7.47 -27.10
CA GLU A 245 4.35 8.39 -26.03
C GLU A 245 5.49 8.65 -25.03
N GLN A 246 6.57 7.86 -25.10
CA GLN A 246 7.63 7.77 -24.09
C GLN A 246 7.07 7.60 -22.68
N ARG A 247 6.02 6.78 -22.53
CA ARG A 247 5.22 6.69 -21.31
C ARG A 247 5.30 5.29 -20.72
N ILE A 248 5.56 5.23 -19.42
CA ILE A 248 5.49 4.03 -18.59
C ILE A 248 4.20 4.08 -17.78
N GLU A 249 3.33 3.11 -17.97
CA GLU A 249 2.17 2.86 -17.12
C GLU A 249 2.47 1.67 -16.22
N ILE A 250 2.11 1.74 -14.93
CA ILE A 250 2.43 0.68 -13.99
C ILE A 250 1.32 0.44 -12.98
N CYS A 251 1.08 -0.85 -12.70
CA CYS A 251 0.17 -1.33 -11.67
C CYS A 251 0.91 -2.16 -10.63
N ALA A 252 0.79 -1.79 -9.35
CA ALA A 252 1.31 -2.53 -8.20
C ALA A 252 0.57 -2.14 -6.92
N ASP A 253 0.65 -2.97 -5.87
CA ASP A 253 -0.06 -2.74 -4.60
C ASP A 253 0.27 -1.39 -3.98
N THR A 254 1.52 -0.92 -4.09
CA THR A 254 1.98 0.31 -3.40
C THR A 254 2.62 1.32 -4.36
N ALA A 255 2.43 2.61 -4.11
CA ALA A 255 3.06 3.72 -4.84
C ALA A 255 4.61 3.66 -4.84
N PRO A 256 5.29 3.29 -3.74
CA PRO A 256 6.72 3.04 -3.69
C PRO A 256 7.19 2.03 -4.75
N GLU A 257 6.52 0.89 -4.87
CA GLU A 257 6.89 -0.15 -5.84
C GLU A 257 6.70 0.34 -7.28
N ARG A 258 5.60 1.05 -7.55
CA ARG A 258 5.34 1.63 -8.87
C ARG A 258 6.44 2.60 -9.30
N ALA A 259 6.88 3.48 -8.40
CA ALA A 259 7.98 4.39 -8.68
C ALA A 259 9.30 3.64 -8.91
N LEU A 260 9.69 2.78 -7.97
CA LEU A 260 11.00 2.09 -8.00
C LEU A 260 11.15 1.13 -9.19
N VAL A 261 10.09 0.39 -9.53
CA VAL A 261 10.13 -0.52 -10.69
C VAL A 261 10.16 0.27 -11.99
N SER A 262 9.43 1.39 -12.09
CA SER A 262 9.49 2.26 -13.27
C SER A 262 10.89 2.86 -13.46
N GLU A 263 11.54 3.28 -12.37
CA GLU A 263 12.94 3.74 -12.39
C GLU A 263 13.90 2.67 -12.86
N CYS A 264 13.75 1.42 -12.38
CA CYS A 264 14.55 0.29 -12.84
C CYS A 264 14.36 0.07 -14.34
N PHE A 265 13.12 0.08 -14.81
CA PHE A 265 12.82 -0.09 -16.23
C PHE A 265 13.45 1.03 -17.08
N ALA A 266 13.26 2.29 -16.68
CA ALA A 266 13.82 3.41 -17.42
C ALA A 266 15.36 3.38 -17.46
N THR A 267 16.00 3.01 -16.35
CA THR A 267 17.46 2.92 -16.28
C THR A 267 17.98 1.75 -17.11
N GLU A 268 17.47 0.55 -16.86
CA GLU A 268 18.05 -0.69 -17.40
C GLU A 268 17.62 -0.99 -18.83
N VAL A 269 16.41 -0.59 -19.22
CA VAL A 269 15.85 -0.85 -20.56
C VAL A 269 15.97 0.39 -21.44
N LEU A 270 15.64 1.57 -20.92
CA LEU A 270 15.61 2.79 -21.72
C LEU A 270 16.96 3.52 -21.75
N GLY A 271 17.84 3.29 -20.78
CA GLY A 271 19.10 4.02 -20.64
C GLY A 271 18.91 5.44 -20.10
N HIS A 272 17.78 5.68 -19.45
CA HIS A 272 17.41 6.96 -18.88
C HIS A 272 18.10 7.13 -17.52
N ASP A 273 18.84 8.22 -17.35
CA ASP A 273 19.49 8.53 -16.07
C ASP A 273 18.48 9.14 -15.09
N VAL A 274 17.85 8.26 -14.32
CA VAL A 274 16.89 8.63 -13.27
C VAL A 274 17.51 9.49 -12.17
N SER A 275 18.84 9.50 -12.01
CA SER A 275 19.52 10.28 -10.97
C SER A 275 19.53 11.78 -11.28
N THR A 276 19.61 12.13 -12.57
CA THR A 276 19.59 13.52 -13.04
C THR A 276 18.22 13.95 -13.54
N LYS A 277 17.42 13.02 -14.05
CA LYS A 277 16.06 13.26 -14.56
C LYS A 277 15.06 12.25 -13.98
N PRO A 278 14.37 12.54 -12.86
CA PRO A 278 13.39 11.61 -12.31
C PRO A 278 12.13 11.48 -13.20
N LEU A 279 11.47 10.32 -13.17
CA LEU A 279 10.43 9.89 -14.13
C LEU A 279 9.05 10.56 -14.03
N THR A 280 8.81 11.40 -13.02
CA THR A 280 7.69 12.37 -12.84
C THR A 280 7.36 12.52 -11.36
N TRP A 281 8.41 12.68 -10.56
CA TRP A 281 8.24 13.29 -9.25
C TRP A 281 8.80 14.70 -9.33
N VAL A 282 7.88 15.61 -9.59
CA VAL A 282 8.14 17.01 -9.83
C VAL A 282 7.26 17.80 -8.90
N ASN A 283 7.78 18.83 -8.27
CA ASN A 283 6.99 19.78 -7.48
C ASN A 283 6.85 21.08 -8.26
N TYR A 284 5.61 21.53 -8.45
CA TYR A 284 5.30 22.81 -9.04
C TYR A 284 5.15 23.85 -7.94
N ASP A 285 6.12 24.77 -7.87
CA ASP A 285 6.06 25.93 -7.00
C ASP A 285 5.49 27.14 -7.76
N LEU A 286 4.29 27.55 -7.35
CA LEU A 286 3.63 28.75 -7.88
C LEU A 286 3.92 30.00 -7.04
N SER A 287 4.72 29.89 -5.96
CA SER A 287 4.94 30.95 -4.98
C SER A 287 5.51 32.23 -5.58
N GLN A 288 6.25 32.14 -6.69
CA GLN A 288 6.75 33.33 -7.39
C GLN A 288 5.63 34.26 -7.86
N PHE A 289 4.44 33.72 -8.15
CA PHE A 289 3.29 34.50 -8.60
C PHE A 289 2.63 35.33 -7.49
N PHE A 290 3.04 35.16 -6.23
CA PHE A 290 2.72 36.13 -5.18
C PHE A 290 3.53 37.43 -5.31
N ARG A 291 4.66 37.40 -6.04
CA ARG A 291 5.59 38.53 -6.18
C ARG A 291 5.52 39.17 -7.56
N THR A 292 5.42 38.38 -8.62
CA THR A 292 5.38 38.85 -10.01
C THR A 292 4.50 37.94 -10.85
N LEU A 293 3.74 38.49 -11.80
CA LEU A 293 2.94 37.70 -12.75
C LEU A 293 3.60 37.57 -14.13
N THR A 294 4.85 38.02 -14.25
CA THR A 294 5.60 38.05 -15.49
C THR A 294 6.53 36.83 -15.59
N LEU A 295 6.68 36.32 -16.82
CA LEU A 295 7.58 35.20 -17.15
C LEU A 295 8.42 35.59 -18.37
N ASP A 296 9.73 35.65 -18.21
CA ASP A 296 10.64 35.96 -19.31
C ASP A 296 10.80 34.75 -20.24
N PRO A 297 10.90 34.94 -21.57
CA PRO A 297 11.10 33.83 -22.51
C PRO A 297 12.56 33.34 -22.44
N PRO A 298 12.82 32.10 -21.98
CA PRO A 298 14.17 31.56 -21.96
C PRO A 298 14.55 31.00 -23.35
N ALA A 299 15.85 30.86 -23.61
CA ALA A 299 16.33 30.22 -24.82
C ALA A 299 16.19 28.69 -24.69
N VAL A 300 15.44 28.06 -25.61
CA VAL A 300 15.21 26.60 -25.62
C VAL A 300 15.76 26.02 -26.92
N PRO A 301 16.71 25.07 -26.90
CA PRO A 301 17.20 24.42 -28.11
C PRO A 301 16.08 23.77 -28.93
N GLY A 302 16.07 24.00 -30.24
CA GLY A 302 15.08 23.42 -31.16
C GLY A 302 13.75 24.20 -31.24
N PHE A 303 13.58 25.27 -30.46
CA PHE A 303 12.40 26.11 -30.46
C PHE A 303 12.76 27.60 -30.43
N LEU A 304 11.98 28.41 -31.15
CA LEU A 304 12.00 29.86 -31.06
C LEU A 304 10.82 30.30 -30.20
N VAL A 305 11.08 30.69 -28.96
CA VAL A 305 10.05 31.17 -28.03
C VAL A 305 9.87 32.67 -28.24
N ASP A 306 8.76 33.05 -28.88
CA ASP A 306 8.48 34.43 -29.29
C ASP A 306 7.92 35.26 -28.14
N LYS A 307 7.03 34.68 -27.33
CA LYS A 307 6.36 35.35 -26.22
C LYS A 307 5.85 34.35 -25.20
N THR A 308 6.01 34.70 -23.93
CA THR A 308 5.50 33.94 -22.77
C THR A 308 4.61 34.86 -21.95
N ALA A 309 3.51 34.32 -21.43
CA ALA A 309 2.60 35.09 -20.59
C ALA A 309 1.84 34.17 -19.64
N LEU A 310 1.67 34.61 -18.39
CA LEU A 310 0.62 34.09 -17.52
C LEU A 310 -0.71 34.68 -18.00
N VAL A 311 -1.64 33.84 -18.45
CA VAL A 311 -2.95 34.27 -19.01
C VAL A 311 -4.11 34.01 -18.06
N GLU A 312 -3.92 33.17 -17.06
CA GLU A 312 -4.89 32.95 -16.00
C GLU A 312 -4.17 32.69 -14.67
N ILE A 313 -4.67 33.29 -13.60
CA ILE A 313 -4.31 32.94 -12.23
C ILE A 313 -5.57 32.84 -11.37
N GLU A 314 -5.66 31.77 -10.59
CA GLU A 314 -6.69 31.59 -9.56
C GLU A 314 -6.01 31.58 -8.19
N VAL A 315 -6.34 32.57 -7.37
CA VAL A 315 -5.86 32.67 -6.00
C VAL A 315 -6.98 32.35 -5.01
N ARG A 316 -6.58 31.74 -3.89
CA ARG A 316 -7.44 31.52 -2.73
C ARG A 316 -7.33 32.71 -1.80
N LEU A 317 -8.45 33.26 -1.38
CA LEU A 317 -8.51 34.40 -0.45
C LEU A 317 -8.55 33.87 0.99
N ALA A 318 -9.09 34.65 1.94
CA ALA A 318 -9.08 34.31 3.36
C ALA A 318 -9.65 32.92 3.68
N ARG A 319 -10.77 32.53 3.05
CA ARG A 319 -11.37 31.18 3.12
C ARG A 319 -10.97 30.37 1.89
N TRP A 320 -10.68 29.07 2.01
CA TRP A 320 -10.26 28.27 0.85
C TRP A 320 -11.32 28.19 -0.26
N LYS A 321 -12.60 28.23 0.12
CA LYS A 321 -13.70 28.27 -0.85
C LYS A 321 -13.83 29.61 -1.58
N GLN A 322 -13.26 30.68 -1.06
CA GLN A 322 -13.22 31.98 -1.72
C GLN A 322 -12.10 32.00 -2.75
N ARG A 323 -12.48 32.15 -4.01
CA ARG A 323 -11.56 32.15 -5.15
C ARG A 323 -11.68 33.46 -5.89
N LEU A 324 -10.53 34.03 -6.23
CA LEU A 324 -10.44 35.10 -7.21
C LEU A 324 -9.71 34.55 -8.42
N ARG A 325 -10.39 34.55 -9.57
CA ARG A 325 -9.79 34.19 -10.84
C ARG A 325 -9.62 35.43 -11.68
N LEU A 326 -8.40 35.67 -12.14
CA LEU A 326 -8.08 36.69 -13.13
C LEU A 326 -7.63 35.99 -14.41
N SER A 327 -8.29 36.29 -15.52
CA SER A 327 -7.93 35.77 -16.84
C SER A 327 -7.87 36.92 -17.84
N VAL A 328 -6.86 36.89 -18.71
CA VAL A 328 -6.68 37.87 -19.78
C VAL A 328 -6.40 37.14 -21.10
N PRO A 329 -6.79 37.73 -22.25
CA PRO A 329 -6.42 37.20 -23.55
C PRO A 329 -4.90 37.13 -23.75
N PHE A 330 -4.43 36.13 -24.49
CA PHE A 330 -3.02 36.02 -24.84
C PHE A 330 -2.56 37.20 -25.73
N GLY A 331 -1.80 38.12 -25.13
CA GLY A 331 -1.45 39.39 -25.77
C GLY A 331 -1.37 40.51 -24.74
N ASP A 332 -2.31 40.48 -23.80
CA ASP A 332 -2.43 41.45 -22.71
C ASP A 332 -1.47 41.11 -21.57
N GLU A 333 -1.11 42.12 -20.77
CA GLU A 333 -0.25 41.95 -19.60
C GLU A 333 -1.13 41.75 -18.36
N ILE A 334 -1.22 40.50 -17.87
CA ILE A 334 -2.03 40.17 -16.69
C ILE A 334 -1.63 40.98 -15.46
N GLU A 335 -0.35 41.36 -15.35
CA GLU A 335 0.17 42.17 -14.26
C GLU A 335 -0.40 43.60 -14.27
N LYS A 336 -0.53 44.22 -15.45
CA LYS A 336 -1.18 45.54 -15.60
C LYS A 336 -2.66 45.47 -15.26
N THR A 337 -3.34 44.42 -15.69
CA THR A 337 -4.76 44.20 -15.36
C THR A 337 -4.93 43.99 -13.85
N ALA A 338 -4.08 43.17 -13.23
CA ALA A 338 -4.08 42.96 -11.79
C ALA A 338 -3.85 44.29 -11.04
N GLN A 339 -2.85 45.09 -11.42
CA GLN A 339 -2.57 46.39 -10.77
C GLN A 339 -3.70 47.40 -10.91
N SER A 340 -4.44 47.37 -12.02
CA SER A 340 -5.53 48.32 -12.31
C SER A 340 -6.81 48.02 -11.52
N TYR A 341 -7.12 46.75 -11.28
CA TYR A 341 -8.39 46.32 -10.67
C TYR A 341 -8.25 45.71 -9.28
N LEU A 342 -7.07 45.16 -8.95
CA LEU A 342 -6.72 44.64 -7.63
C LEU A 342 -5.74 45.65 -7.01
N ALA A 343 -6.26 46.57 -6.19
CA ALA A 343 -5.52 47.65 -5.51
C ALA A 343 -4.07 47.24 -5.12
N PRO A 344 -3.08 48.13 -5.23
CA PRO A 344 -1.71 47.80 -5.66
C PRO A 344 -1.19 46.52 -4.99
N ALA A 345 -1.29 45.40 -5.71
CA ALA A 345 -0.75 44.06 -5.42
C ALA A 345 -1.10 43.39 -4.07
N ARG A 346 -1.83 44.03 -3.15
CA ARG A 346 -2.09 43.49 -1.80
C ARG A 346 -2.94 42.24 -1.81
N VAL A 347 -3.87 42.09 -2.75
CA VAL A 347 -4.76 40.91 -2.82
C VAL A 347 -3.96 39.64 -3.10
N LEU A 348 -2.98 39.70 -4.00
CA LEU A 348 -2.10 38.57 -4.30
C LEU A 348 -1.13 38.32 -3.13
N GLN A 349 -0.56 39.37 -2.53
CA GLN A 349 0.34 39.23 -1.37
C GLN A 349 -0.35 38.70 -0.11
N ARG A 350 -1.65 38.95 0.05
CA ARG A 350 -2.48 38.44 1.15
C ARG A 350 -3.21 37.15 0.79
N ALA A 351 -3.06 36.64 -0.44
CA ALA A 351 -3.70 35.42 -0.84
C ALA A 351 -3.14 34.24 -0.06
N SER A 352 -4.04 33.31 0.23
CA SER A 352 -3.80 32.10 1.00
C SER A 352 -3.03 31.04 0.22
N GLY A 353 -3.11 31.10 -1.11
CA GLY A 353 -2.61 30.07 -2.00
C GLY A 353 -2.91 30.41 -3.44
N ILE A 354 -2.17 29.80 -4.37
CA ILE A 354 -2.52 29.80 -5.79
C ILE A 354 -3.01 28.40 -6.11
N SER A 355 -4.24 28.27 -6.58
CA SER A 355 -4.85 26.98 -6.93
C SER A 355 -4.79 26.68 -8.42
N ARG A 356 -4.49 27.68 -9.25
CA ARG A 356 -4.37 27.51 -10.70
C ARG A 356 -3.51 28.61 -11.30
N ALA A 357 -2.66 28.23 -12.24
CA ALA A 357 -1.93 29.12 -13.13
C ALA A 357 -2.01 28.54 -14.55
N VAL A 358 -2.32 29.37 -15.54
CA VAL A 358 -2.26 29.00 -16.96
C VAL A 358 -1.23 29.87 -17.65
N ILE A 359 -0.21 29.22 -18.18
CA ILE A 359 0.90 29.85 -18.87
C ILE A 359 0.74 29.57 -20.36
N ALA A 360 0.75 30.62 -21.16
CA ALA A 360 0.66 30.54 -22.61
C ALA A 360 2.01 30.93 -23.23
N VAL A 361 2.45 30.11 -24.20
CA VAL A 361 3.77 30.21 -24.83
C VAL A 361 3.58 30.22 -26.33
N ARG A 362 3.92 31.34 -26.98
CA ARG A 362 4.01 31.41 -28.43
C ARG A 362 5.39 30.92 -28.86
N TYR A 363 5.41 29.92 -29.74
CA TYR A 363 6.64 29.31 -30.22
C TYR A 363 6.61 29.00 -31.71
N ARG A 364 7.78 28.78 -32.29
CA ARG A 364 8.01 28.22 -33.63
C ARG A 364 9.08 27.13 -33.55
N ARG A 365 9.00 26.09 -34.39
CA ARG A 365 10.07 25.05 -34.47
C ARG A 365 11.20 25.50 -35.39
N GLN A 366 10.85 26.16 -36.49
CA GLN A 366 11.79 26.80 -37.40
C GLN A 366 11.36 28.25 -37.66
N GLU A 367 12.29 29.13 -38.09
CA GLU A 367 11.97 30.54 -38.33
C GLU A 367 10.83 30.74 -39.34
N SER A 368 10.73 29.85 -40.33
CA SER A 368 9.71 29.86 -41.38
C SER A 368 8.34 29.36 -40.94
N ASP A 369 8.24 28.69 -39.78
CA ASP A 369 6.99 28.09 -39.35
C ASP A 369 6.01 29.15 -38.84
N PRO A 370 4.69 28.95 -39.03
CA PRO A 370 3.70 29.81 -38.41
C PRO A 370 3.77 29.71 -36.88
N PRO A 371 3.60 30.82 -36.14
CA PRO A 371 3.63 30.80 -34.69
C PRO A 371 2.48 29.95 -34.14
N SER A 372 2.82 29.02 -33.24
CA SER A 372 1.90 28.13 -32.54
C SER A 372 1.83 28.49 -31.06
N LEU A 373 0.77 28.05 -30.37
CA LEU A 373 0.54 28.32 -28.96
C LEU A 373 0.59 27.01 -28.16
N LEU A 374 1.39 27.00 -27.09
CA LEU A 374 1.37 25.95 -26.06
C LEU A 374 0.78 26.54 -24.78
N GLU A 375 -0.27 25.91 -24.26
CA GLU A 375 -0.88 26.28 -22.98
C GLU A 375 -0.56 25.24 -21.91
N ILE A 376 0.06 25.70 -20.84
CA ILE A 376 0.45 24.89 -19.70
C ILE A 376 -0.39 25.31 -18.51
N THR A 377 -1.33 24.44 -18.13
CA THR A 377 -2.11 24.61 -16.92
C THR A 377 -1.41 23.88 -15.77
N ILE A 378 -1.18 24.59 -14.68
CA ILE A 378 -0.81 24.02 -13.38
C ILE A 378 -1.97 24.27 -12.43
N SER A 379 -2.45 23.22 -11.76
CA SER A 379 -3.55 23.31 -10.82
C SER A 379 -3.18 22.72 -9.46
N ASP A 380 -4.11 22.91 -8.51
CA ASP A 380 -4.06 22.33 -7.17
C ASP A 380 -3.67 20.84 -7.17
N ARG A 381 -3.04 20.43 -6.06
CA ARG A 381 -2.49 19.07 -5.89
C ARG A 381 -1.39 18.72 -6.90
N ASN A 382 -0.63 19.74 -7.33
CA ASN A 382 0.58 19.56 -8.12
C ASN A 382 0.31 18.87 -9.48
N ARG A 383 -0.82 19.19 -10.11
CA ARG A 383 -1.20 18.66 -11.43
C ARG A 383 -0.77 19.62 -12.53
N CYS A 384 -0.33 19.07 -13.66
CA CYS A 384 0.03 19.84 -14.84
C CYS A 384 -0.59 19.23 -16.10
N SER A 385 -1.17 20.06 -16.97
CA SER A 385 -1.76 19.62 -18.24
C SER A 385 -0.72 19.15 -19.26
N LEU A 386 0.55 19.48 -19.04
CA LEU A 386 1.64 19.14 -19.96
C LEU A 386 1.76 17.64 -20.19
N LEU A 387 1.48 16.82 -19.18
CA LEU A 387 1.49 15.36 -19.29
C LEU A 387 0.37 14.82 -20.22
N SER A 388 -0.64 15.62 -20.50
CA SER A 388 -1.76 15.27 -21.39
C SER A 388 -1.57 15.79 -22.82
N ASP A 389 -0.51 16.54 -23.10
CA ASP A 389 -0.20 16.97 -24.47
C ASP A 389 0.24 15.76 -25.30
N PRO A 390 -0.35 15.50 -26.47
CA PRO A 390 0.00 14.34 -27.29
C PRO A 390 1.42 14.43 -27.87
N ASP A 391 1.98 15.63 -28.04
CA ASP A 391 3.26 15.85 -28.71
C ASP A 391 4.45 15.78 -27.72
N PRO A 392 5.34 14.77 -27.83
CA PRO A 392 6.49 14.63 -26.92
C PRO A 392 7.43 15.83 -26.91
N GLU A 393 7.62 16.50 -28.06
CA GLU A 393 8.51 17.66 -28.16
C GLU A 393 7.90 18.89 -27.47
N LEU A 394 6.57 19.03 -27.49
CA LEU A 394 5.88 20.08 -26.72
C LEU A 394 5.90 19.81 -25.23
N ARG A 395 5.78 18.53 -24.82
CA ARG A 395 6.02 18.14 -23.42
C ARG A 395 7.43 18.52 -22.97
N ARG A 396 8.45 18.26 -23.81
CA ARG A 396 9.85 18.63 -23.53
C ARG A 396 10.05 20.15 -23.44
N LEU A 397 9.50 20.92 -24.40
CA LEU A 397 9.50 22.37 -24.38
C LEU A 397 8.91 22.90 -23.08
N GLY A 398 7.70 22.45 -22.72
CA GLY A 398 7.03 22.87 -21.50
C GLY A 398 7.82 22.56 -20.23
N ARG A 399 8.42 21.36 -20.11
CA ARG A 399 9.24 20.99 -18.94
C ARG A 399 10.46 21.89 -18.82
N THR A 400 11.11 22.20 -19.94
CA THR A 400 12.28 23.09 -19.99
C THR A 400 11.90 24.49 -19.50
N LEU A 401 10.80 25.04 -20.02
CA LEU A 401 10.29 26.34 -19.63
C LEU A 401 9.96 26.41 -18.12
N LEU A 402 9.21 25.43 -17.61
CA LEU A 402 8.86 25.40 -16.19
C LEU A 402 10.09 25.26 -15.29
N THR A 403 11.13 24.57 -15.74
CA THR A 403 12.41 24.43 -15.00
C THR A 403 13.19 25.74 -14.98
N GLU A 404 13.33 26.42 -16.13
CA GLU A 404 14.00 27.72 -16.24
C GLU A 404 13.30 28.79 -15.40
N TRP A 405 11.96 28.77 -15.37
CA TRP A 405 11.18 29.66 -14.50
C TRP A 405 11.19 29.26 -13.03
N LYS A 406 11.87 28.18 -12.66
CA LYS A 406 11.89 27.63 -11.29
C LYS A 406 10.48 27.36 -10.75
N ILE A 407 9.52 27.11 -11.64
CA ILE A 407 8.21 26.61 -11.28
C ILE A 407 8.32 25.12 -11.04
N GLN A 408 9.14 24.44 -11.85
CA GLN A 408 9.37 23.02 -11.76
C GLN A 408 10.63 22.73 -10.93
N HIS A 409 10.47 21.99 -9.84
CA HIS A 409 11.59 21.50 -9.04
C HIS A 409 11.71 19.97 -9.15
N PRO A 410 12.94 19.44 -9.24
CA PRO A 410 13.17 18.01 -9.16
C PRO A 410 12.74 17.52 -7.79
N PHE A 411 12.21 16.31 -7.73
CA PHE A 411 12.01 15.61 -6.47
C PHE A 411 13.33 15.50 -5.72
N ARG A 412 13.28 15.87 -4.44
CA ARG A 412 14.40 15.77 -3.52
C ARG A 412 13.98 14.91 -2.34
N ASP A 413 14.36 13.64 -2.38
CA ASP A 413 14.17 12.72 -1.27
C ASP A 413 14.93 13.18 -0.02
N LEU A 414 14.57 12.64 1.15
CA LEU A 414 15.31 12.90 2.39
C LEU A 414 16.62 12.12 2.37
N SER A 415 17.75 12.80 2.64
CA SER A 415 19.03 12.12 2.86
C SER A 415 18.97 11.22 4.11
N SER A 416 19.89 10.27 4.26
CA SER A 416 19.91 9.40 5.46
C SER A 416 20.06 10.18 6.78
N GLY A 417 20.74 11.33 6.75
CA GLY A 417 20.81 12.24 7.89
C GLY A 417 19.45 12.88 8.18
N GLU A 418 18.84 13.49 7.17
CA GLU A 418 17.50 14.08 7.29
C GLU A 418 16.45 13.05 7.70
N LEU A 419 16.51 11.81 7.21
CA LEU A 419 15.61 10.73 7.62
C LEU A 419 15.73 10.40 9.10
N GLY A 420 16.97 10.33 9.62
CA GLY A 420 17.22 10.13 11.04
C GLY A 420 16.69 11.28 11.88
N ASP A 421 16.83 12.51 11.40
CA ASP A 421 16.27 13.69 12.03
C ASP A 421 14.73 13.61 11.98
N PHE A 422 14.09 13.54 10.82
CA PHE A 422 12.62 13.53 10.75
C PHE A 422 11.96 12.29 11.39
N LEU A 423 12.68 11.22 11.71
CA LEU A 423 12.11 9.94 12.17
C LEU A 423 11.06 10.07 13.30
N PRO A 424 11.27 10.82 14.40
CA PRO A 424 10.23 10.94 15.43
C PRO A 424 8.95 11.59 14.90
N LEU A 425 9.07 12.61 14.03
CA LEU A 425 7.90 13.23 13.39
C LEU A 425 7.20 12.27 12.42
N LEU A 426 7.97 11.50 11.64
CA LEU A 426 7.42 10.52 10.71
C LEU A 426 6.63 9.45 11.45
N LEU A 427 7.15 8.94 12.56
CA LEU A 427 6.44 7.99 13.42
C LEU A 427 5.16 8.60 14.00
N GLU A 428 5.20 9.85 14.45
CA GLU A 428 4.03 10.56 14.98
C GLU A 428 2.94 10.72 13.90
N LEU A 429 3.33 11.09 12.67
CA LEU A 429 2.44 11.16 11.51
C LEU A 429 1.84 9.78 11.16
N HIS A 430 2.66 8.72 11.23
CA HIS A 430 2.24 7.35 10.95
C HIS A 430 1.19 6.85 11.93
N ASP A 431 1.28 7.27 13.20
CA ASP A 431 0.40 6.83 14.28
C ASP A 431 -1.00 7.47 14.27
N ARG A 432 -1.15 8.68 13.68
CA ARG A 432 -2.42 9.46 13.73
C ARG A 432 -3.63 8.71 13.19
N GLY A 433 -3.45 7.83 12.21
CA GLY A 433 -4.54 7.14 11.52
C GLY A 433 -5.46 8.03 10.67
N GLU A 434 -5.34 9.36 10.78
CA GLU A 434 -5.97 10.37 9.93
C GLU A 434 -5.28 10.45 8.57
N GLU A 435 -6.04 10.75 7.52
CA GLU A 435 -5.48 10.97 6.18
C GLU A 435 -4.86 12.37 6.02
N THR A 436 -5.14 13.29 6.95
CA THR A 436 -4.75 14.69 6.87
C THR A 436 -4.24 15.23 8.19
N VAL A 437 -3.37 16.24 8.12
CA VAL A 437 -2.77 16.89 9.28
C VAL A 437 -2.74 18.42 9.09
N PRO A 438 -3.18 19.23 10.07
CA PRO A 438 -3.17 20.69 9.96
C PRO A 438 -1.76 21.28 10.11
N ALA A 439 -1.56 22.49 9.61
CA ALA A 439 -0.29 23.21 9.70
C ALA A 439 0.11 23.49 11.17
N THR A 440 -0.88 23.65 12.05
CA THR A 440 -0.69 23.75 13.50
C THR A 440 0.05 22.55 14.07
N PHE A 441 -0.15 21.35 13.51
CA PHE A 441 0.64 20.18 13.89
C PHE A 441 2.13 20.43 13.68
N PHE A 442 2.56 21.04 12.58
CA PHE A 442 3.98 21.29 12.33
C PHE A 442 4.52 22.46 13.16
N SER A 443 3.73 23.52 13.33
CA SER A 443 4.14 24.71 14.09
C SER A 443 4.29 24.43 15.60
N GLU A 444 3.39 23.65 16.20
CA GLU A 444 3.51 23.13 17.58
C GLU A 444 4.82 22.35 17.81
N ARG A 445 5.36 21.82 16.71
CA ARG A 445 6.56 20.97 16.69
C ARG A 445 7.79 21.71 16.20
N LYS A 446 7.65 23.02 15.95
CA LYS A 446 8.68 23.91 15.39
C LYS A 446 9.35 23.31 14.15
N THR A 447 8.58 22.59 13.33
CA THR A 447 9.06 21.94 12.12
C THR A 447 8.45 22.62 10.91
N ASP A 448 9.26 22.82 9.86
CA ASP A 448 8.78 23.31 8.57
C ASP A 448 8.27 22.13 7.71
N PRO A 449 7.00 22.12 7.28
CA PRO A 449 6.45 21.06 6.43
C PRO A 449 7.04 21.02 5.02
N ASP A 450 7.68 22.10 4.55
CA ASP A 450 8.12 22.22 3.15
C ASP A 450 9.08 21.08 2.76
N ARG A 451 9.96 20.66 3.68
CA ARG A 451 10.87 19.54 3.41
C ARG A 451 10.16 18.20 3.24
N LEU A 452 9.06 17.99 3.98
CA LEU A 452 8.22 16.80 3.83
C LEU A 452 7.34 16.85 2.57
N VAL A 453 6.94 18.05 2.14
CA VAL A 453 6.28 18.28 0.85
C VAL A 453 7.24 17.97 -0.30
N GLU A 454 8.49 18.46 -0.22
CA GLU A 454 9.54 18.19 -1.20
C GLU A 454 9.80 16.68 -1.35
N ALA A 455 9.83 15.96 -0.23
CA ALA A 455 10.00 14.51 -0.16
C ALA A 455 8.69 13.73 -0.43
N LYS A 456 7.58 14.42 -0.74
CA LYS A 456 6.24 13.88 -1.00
C LYS A 456 5.66 13.01 0.12
N LEU A 457 6.19 13.13 1.33
CA LEU A 457 5.67 12.44 2.52
C LEU A 457 4.33 13.03 2.95
N ILE A 458 4.12 14.31 2.62
CA ILE A 458 2.85 14.99 2.74
C ILE A 458 2.54 15.79 1.46
N VAL A 459 1.26 16.09 1.22
CA VAL A 459 0.80 16.87 0.07
C VAL A 459 -0.22 17.90 0.54
N GLN A 460 -0.09 19.16 0.12
CA GLN A 460 -1.10 20.18 0.42
C GLN A 460 -2.47 19.75 -0.12
N LYS A 461 -3.50 19.72 0.75
CA LYS A 461 -4.83 19.19 0.42
C LYS A 461 -5.91 20.28 0.46
N ASP A 462 -5.96 21.05 1.54
CA ASP A 462 -7.02 22.04 1.81
C ASP A 462 -6.54 23.05 2.86
N VAL A 463 -7.38 23.95 3.33
CA VAL A 463 -7.12 24.79 4.53
C VAL A 463 -8.18 24.51 5.57
N ASP A 464 -7.78 24.49 6.83
CA ASP A 464 -8.67 24.43 7.97
C ASP A 464 -9.37 25.78 8.15
N ASP A 465 -10.50 25.93 7.47
CA ASP A 465 -11.35 27.13 7.54
C ASP A 465 -11.95 27.31 8.95
N SER A 466 -11.99 26.27 9.81
CA SER A 466 -12.51 26.39 11.18
C SER A 466 -11.69 27.35 12.05
N VAL A 467 -10.39 27.48 11.73
CA VAL A 467 -9.50 28.43 12.40
C VAL A 467 -9.90 29.88 12.13
N ILE A 468 -10.70 30.18 11.10
CA ILE A 468 -11.09 31.56 10.78
C ILE A 468 -12.18 32.06 11.72
N ASP A 469 -13.06 31.18 12.19
CA ASP A 469 -14.21 31.57 13.00
C ASP A 469 -13.80 32.10 14.39
N ASP A 470 -12.55 31.83 14.82
CA ASP A 470 -11.97 32.28 16.09
C ASP A 470 -11.20 33.62 15.99
N PHE A 471 -11.09 34.22 14.80
CA PHE A 471 -10.34 35.47 14.58
C PHE A 471 -11.23 36.55 13.94
N ASP A 472 -11.04 37.80 14.34
CA ASP A 472 -11.62 38.95 13.64
C ASP A 472 -11.03 39.06 12.22
N ASP A 473 -11.76 39.67 11.28
CA ASP A 473 -11.38 39.79 9.86
C ASP A 473 -9.99 40.42 9.63
N GLU A 474 -9.45 41.14 10.62
CA GLU A 474 -8.12 41.77 10.57
C GLU A 474 -6.97 40.88 11.09
N ASP A 475 -7.25 39.81 11.83
CA ASP A 475 -6.26 38.96 12.53
C ASP A 475 -6.19 37.50 12.02
N ILE A 476 -6.85 37.19 10.90
CA ILE A 476 -6.87 35.83 10.33
C ILE A 476 -5.43 35.36 10.04
N PRO A 477 -4.99 34.20 10.58
CA PRO A 477 -3.66 33.67 10.30
C PRO A 477 -3.44 33.47 8.79
N PRO A 478 -2.21 33.68 8.28
CA PRO A 478 -1.86 33.34 6.91
C PRO A 478 -2.26 31.89 6.60
N ALA A 479 -2.78 31.60 5.42
CA ALA A 479 -3.31 30.25 5.17
C ALA A 479 -2.26 29.14 5.16
N LYS A 480 -0.97 29.47 4.98
CA LYS A 480 0.11 28.50 5.22
C LYS A 480 0.04 27.92 6.64
N ASP A 481 -0.38 28.73 7.61
CA ASP A 481 -0.50 28.37 9.03
C ASP A 481 -1.82 27.69 9.36
N ARG A 482 -2.73 27.59 8.37
CA ARG A 482 -4.02 26.90 8.44
C ARG A 482 -4.11 25.74 7.45
N MET A 483 -3.04 25.42 6.72
CA MET A 483 -3.04 24.41 5.65
C MET A 483 -3.30 23.00 6.22
N LEU A 484 -4.12 22.21 5.53
CA LEU A 484 -4.29 20.78 5.74
C LEU A 484 -3.44 20.02 4.73
N TYR A 485 -2.57 19.16 5.23
CA TYR A 485 -1.70 18.31 4.43
C TYR A 485 -2.22 16.87 4.44
N ALA A 486 -2.39 16.24 3.29
CA ALA A 486 -2.61 14.82 3.17
C ALA A 486 -1.32 14.05 3.47
N ILE A 487 -1.42 12.92 4.18
CA ILE A 487 -0.28 12.06 4.51
C ILE A 487 -0.14 10.97 3.45
N SER A 488 1.02 10.89 2.80
CA SER A 488 1.40 9.80 1.90
C SER A 488 1.76 8.55 2.69
N THR A 489 0.77 7.85 3.24
CA THR A 489 0.98 6.77 4.23
C THR A 489 1.96 5.69 3.74
N GLU A 490 1.81 5.21 2.51
CA GLU A 490 2.68 4.15 1.95
C GLU A 490 4.14 4.60 1.85
N TRP A 491 4.36 5.87 1.50
CA TRP A 491 5.71 6.43 1.39
C TRP A 491 6.31 6.74 2.76
N LEU A 492 5.48 7.24 3.66
CA LEU A 492 5.83 7.48 5.05
C LEU A 492 6.31 6.19 5.73
N GLU A 493 5.57 5.10 5.60
CA GLU A 493 5.94 3.78 6.14
C GLU A 493 7.27 3.29 5.59
N GLN A 494 7.47 3.42 4.27
CA GLN A 494 8.73 3.02 3.63
C GLN A 494 9.92 3.82 4.18
N ARG A 495 9.77 5.15 4.33
CA ARG A 495 10.81 6.02 4.87
C ARG A 495 11.12 5.76 6.33
N ILE A 496 10.11 5.47 7.15
CA ILE A 496 10.33 5.07 8.57
C ILE A 496 11.14 3.78 8.63
N ILE A 497 10.78 2.77 7.84
CA ILE A 497 11.50 1.49 7.82
C ILE A 497 12.95 1.70 7.37
N GLU A 498 13.20 2.55 6.37
CA GLU A 498 14.55 2.90 5.93
C GLU A 498 15.37 3.64 6.99
N ALA A 499 14.77 4.55 7.74
CA ALA A 499 15.43 5.22 8.86
C ALA A 499 15.81 4.21 9.98
N LEU A 500 14.92 3.25 10.27
CA LEU A 500 15.14 2.20 11.27
C LEU A 500 16.17 1.15 10.83
N GLN A 501 16.44 0.98 9.53
CA GLN A 501 17.44 0.02 9.05
C GLN A 501 18.84 0.26 9.61
N SER A 502 19.16 1.50 9.97
CA SER A 502 20.45 1.87 10.57
C SER A 502 20.74 1.16 11.91
N VAL A 503 19.71 0.73 12.64
CA VAL A 503 19.87 0.00 13.91
C VAL A 503 19.76 -1.52 13.75
N LEU A 504 19.24 -2.01 12.62
CA LEU A 504 19.00 -3.43 12.38
C LEU A 504 20.26 -4.16 11.91
N SER A 505 20.45 -5.38 12.41
CA SER A 505 21.53 -6.29 11.97
C SER A 505 21.09 -7.18 10.82
N ILE A 506 19.83 -7.63 10.85
CA ILE A 506 19.17 -8.33 9.75
C ILE A 506 17.97 -7.49 9.34
N GLN A 507 17.88 -7.14 8.06
CA GLN A 507 16.78 -6.36 7.51
C GLN A 507 15.75 -7.29 6.87
N GLY A 508 14.47 -7.01 7.07
CA GLY A 508 13.40 -7.74 6.39
C GLY A 508 12.05 -7.12 6.67
N LYS A 509 11.25 -6.86 5.63
CA LYS A 509 9.91 -6.28 5.79
C LYS A 509 8.86 -7.37 5.57
N GLN A 510 8.08 -7.67 6.59
CA GLN A 510 6.93 -8.55 6.49
C GLN A 510 5.71 -7.85 7.10
N GLU A 511 4.65 -7.71 6.30
CA GLU A 511 3.35 -7.28 6.82
C GLU A 511 2.72 -8.42 7.61
N ILE A 512 2.46 -8.17 8.90
CA ILE A 512 1.74 -9.10 9.78
C ILE A 512 0.25 -8.75 9.78
N THR A 513 -0.03 -7.45 9.89
CA THR A 513 -1.36 -6.84 9.69
C THR A 513 -1.17 -5.49 9.02
N THR A 514 -2.27 -4.84 8.61
CA THR A 514 -2.25 -3.48 8.03
C THR A 514 -1.69 -2.39 8.94
N ARG A 515 -1.42 -2.70 10.22
CA ARG A 515 -0.87 -1.79 11.22
C ARG A 515 0.30 -2.38 12.02
N LEU A 516 0.81 -3.55 11.65
CA LEU A 516 1.93 -4.22 12.30
C LEU A 516 2.83 -4.87 11.26
N PHE A 517 4.09 -4.45 11.25
CA PHE A 517 5.11 -4.95 10.34
C PHE A 517 6.29 -5.50 11.14
N PHE A 518 6.79 -6.68 10.78
CA PHE A 518 8.14 -7.07 11.14
C PHE A 518 9.11 -6.33 10.21
N ILE A 519 10.16 -5.73 10.77
CA ILE A 519 11.10 -4.88 10.03
C ILE A 519 12.54 -5.43 10.03
N GLY A 520 12.82 -6.46 10.84
CA GLY A 520 14.11 -7.13 10.91
C GLY A 520 14.46 -7.53 12.34
N SER A 521 15.74 -7.79 12.60
CA SER A 521 16.26 -8.06 13.94
C SER A 521 17.53 -7.26 14.24
N MET A 522 17.74 -6.97 15.52
CA MET A 522 18.96 -6.40 16.05
C MET A 522 19.79 -7.48 16.74
N SER A 523 21.10 -7.48 16.53
CA SER A 523 22.01 -8.27 17.36
C SER A 523 22.33 -7.51 18.64
N ILE A 524 21.78 -7.98 19.77
CA ILE A 524 22.01 -7.45 21.13
C ILE A 524 22.54 -8.59 21.99
N ASP A 525 23.75 -8.42 22.52
CA ASP A 525 24.43 -9.42 23.37
C ASP A 525 24.51 -10.82 22.71
N GLY A 526 24.71 -10.85 21.39
CA GLY A 526 24.81 -12.08 20.60
C GLY A 526 23.48 -12.79 20.33
N LYS A 527 22.34 -12.16 20.67
CA LYS A 527 21.00 -12.66 20.37
C LYS A 527 20.32 -11.82 19.31
N ASP A 528 19.56 -12.47 18.44
CA ASP A 528 18.70 -11.80 17.48
C ASP A 528 17.40 -11.36 18.16
N VAL A 529 17.29 -10.05 18.39
CA VAL A 529 16.11 -9.39 18.97
C VAL A 529 15.19 -8.95 17.84
N PRO A 530 13.96 -9.50 17.70
CA PRO A 530 13.06 -9.13 16.63
C PRO A 530 12.53 -7.70 16.81
N CYS A 531 12.43 -6.98 15.70
CA CYS A 531 11.97 -5.60 15.65
C CYS A 531 10.70 -5.47 14.80
N TYR A 532 9.76 -4.67 15.30
CA TYR A 532 8.47 -4.43 14.66
C TYR A 532 8.18 -2.93 14.56
N LEU A 533 7.42 -2.54 13.55
CA LEU A 533 6.81 -1.21 13.42
C LEU A 533 5.30 -1.34 13.56
N ALA A 534 4.70 -0.56 14.46
CA ALA A 534 3.26 -0.58 14.71
C ALA A 534 2.68 0.83 14.79
N ARG A 535 1.38 0.95 14.48
CA ARG A 535 0.62 2.20 14.62
C ARG A 535 -0.76 2.03 15.23
N GLY A 536 -1.24 3.10 15.87
CA GLY A 536 -2.56 3.18 16.49
C GLY A 536 -2.68 2.32 17.75
N LEU A 537 -1.56 2.02 18.42
CA LEU A 537 -1.54 1.17 19.62
C LEU A 537 -2.29 1.79 20.81
N GLY A 538 -2.60 3.09 20.77
CA GLY A 538 -3.45 3.75 21.76
C GLY A 538 -4.93 3.33 21.67
N GLU A 539 -5.38 2.79 20.54
CA GLU A 539 -6.74 2.25 20.42
C GLU A 539 -6.75 0.75 20.78
N GLN A 540 -7.61 0.37 21.73
CA GLN A 540 -7.71 -1.01 22.22
C GLN A 540 -7.88 -2.04 21.09
N LYS A 541 -8.66 -1.71 20.05
CA LYS A 541 -8.90 -2.59 18.90
C LYS A 541 -7.58 -3.02 18.24
N TRP A 542 -6.70 -2.06 17.96
CA TRP A 542 -5.45 -2.31 17.24
C TRP A 542 -4.37 -2.89 18.14
N PHE A 543 -4.34 -2.48 19.42
CA PHE A 543 -3.48 -3.11 20.41
C PHE A 543 -3.77 -4.60 20.54
N VAL A 544 -5.04 -4.98 20.71
CA VAL A 544 -5.45 -6.39 20.84
C VAL A 544 -5.12 -7.19 19.58
N ASP A 545 -5.24 -6.57 18.41
CA ASP A 545 -4.90 -7.21 17.15
C ASP A 545 -3.39 -7.53 17.06
N ALA A 546 -2.55 -6.55 17.39
CA ALA A 546 -1.10 -6.73 17.45
C ALA A 546 -0.68 -7.72 18.55
N GLU A 547 -1.34 -7.72 19.71
CA GLU A 547 -1.03 -8.61 20.83
C GLU A 547 -1.23 -10.08 20.44
N VAL A 548 -2.35 -10.39 19.80
CA VAL A 548 -2.65 -11.76 19.33
C VAL A 548 -1.57 -12.23 18.37
N GLN A 549 -1.19 -11.38 17.41
CA GLN A 549 -0.17 -11.71 16.41
C GLN A 549 1.23 -11.88 17.00
N LEU A 550 1.61 -11.04 17.97
CA LEU A 550 2.92 -11.11 18.61
C LEU A 550 3.03 -12.28 19.60
N ARG A 551 1.95 -12.66 20.28
CA ARG A 551 1.94 -13.86 21.14
C ARG A 551 2.15 -15.14 20.33
N MET A 552 1.58 -15.23 19.13
CA MET A 552 1.83 -16.34 18.18
C MET A 552 3.31 -16.43 17.76
N ARG A 553 4.08 -15.36 17.93
CA ARG A 553 5.49 -15.24 17.53
C ARG A 553 6.45 -15.20 18.73
N SER A 554 5.96 -15.50 19.94
CA SER A 554 6.75 -15.47 21.17
C SER A 554 7.94 -16.45 21.21
N GLY A 555 7.98 -17.45 20.31
CA GLY A 555 9.10 -18.37 20.17
C GLY A 555 10.43 -17.71 19.79
N ALA A 556 10.41 -16.50 19.22
CA ALA A 556 11.60 -15.71 18.91
C ALA A 556 12.22 -15.02 20.16
N GLY A 557 11.55 -15.07 21.31
CA GLY A 557 11.95 -14.36 22.52
C GLY A 557 11.52 -12.88 22.53
N PRO A 558 12.02 -12.10 23.50
CA PRO A 558 11.63 -10.70 23.64
C PRO A 558 12.12 -9.81 22.48
N GLY A 559 11.24 -8.94 22.00
CA GLY A 559 11.50 -8.03 20.89
C GLY A 559 11.26 -6.56 21.22
N ILE A 560 11.31 -5.71 20.18
CA ILE A 560 11.07 -4.27 20.24
C ILE A 560 9.97 -3.90 19.24
N VAL A 561 8.98 -3.13 19.68
CA VAL A 561 7.93 -2.54 18.84
C VAL A 561 8.11 -1.03 18.81
N PHE A 562 8.49 -0.49 17.66
CA PHE A 562 8.54 0.94 17.42
C PHE A 562 7.14 1.48 17.11
N CYS A 563 6.74 2.57 17.78
CA CYS A 563 5.50 3.30 17.49
C CYS A 563 5.68 4.81 17.73
N GLY A 564 4.81 5.62 17.12
CA GLY A 564 4.91 7.08 17.20
C GLY A 564 4.40 7.68 18.50
N LYS A 565 3.25 7.22 18.97
CA LYS A 565 2.63 7.73 20.20
C LYS A 565 2.80 6.72 21.33
N ASP A 566 2.99 7.19 22.56
CA ASP A 566 2.98 6.33 23.74
C ASP A 566 1.56 5.79 23.95
N PRO A 567 1.34 4.47 23.85
CA PRO A 567 0.03 3.87 24.03
C PRO A 567 -0.35 3.76 25.52
N GLY A 568 0.52 4.16 26.45
CA GLY A 568 0.33 3.99 27.89
C GLY A 568 0.77 2.62 28.42
N TRP A 569 1.13 1.70 27.53
CA TRP A 569 1.58 0.34 27.86
C TRP A 569 3.08 0.20 27.58
N LYS A 570 3.80 -0.54 28.44
CA LYS A 570 5.24 -0.74 28.29
C LYS A 570 5.60 -1.94 27.42
N CYS A 571 4.75 -2.97 27.42
CA CYS A 571 4.95 -4.17 26.61
C CYS A 571 3.69 -4.55 25.83
N ILE A 572 3.90 -5.24 24.71
CA ILE A 572 2.89 -5.99 23.99
C ILE A 572 3.37 -7.43 23.81
N ALA A 573 2.72 -8.35 24.53
CA ALA A 573 3.28 -9.68 24.75
C ALA A 573 4.72 -9.57 25.30
N ALA A 574 5.66 -10.35 24.76
CA ALA A 574 7.06 -10.33 25.19
C ALA A 574 7.87 -9.20 24.55
N ASN A 575 7.23 -8.20 23.93
CA ASN A 575 7.94 -7.16 23.17
C ASN A 575 7.81 -5.81 23.86
N LEU A 576 8.93 -5.10 23.99
CA LEU A 576 9.01 -3.77 24.57
C LEU A 576 8.50 -2.72 23.58
N ILE A 577 7.64 -1.82 24.03
CA ILE A 577 7.14 -0.72 23.21
C ILE A 577 8.10 0.45 23.34
N MET A 578 8.71 0.84 22.22
CA MET A 578 9.65 1.94 22.13
C MET A 578 9.03 3.10 21.34
N THR A 579 8.80 4.21 22.03
CA THR A 579 8.52 5.50 21.40
C THR A 579 9.81 6.30 21.31
N LEU A 580 9.99 7.04 20.22
CA LEU A 580 11.15 7.90 20.06
C LEU A 580 10.83 9.29 20.62
N PRO A 581 11.51 9.72 21.70
CA PRO A 581 11.31 11.07 22.22
C PRO A 581 11.87 12.10 21.24
N ARG A 582 11.35 13.33 21.30
CA ARG A 582 12.00 14.47 20.66
C ARG A 582 13.31 14.81 21.34
N ALA A 583 14.21 15.51 20.63
CA ALA A 583 15.40 16.05 21.25
C ALA A 583 14.99 16.95 22.44
N THR A 584 15.58 16.68 23.60
CA THR A 584 15.29 17.40 24.85
C THR A 584 16.20 18.61 25.05
N ASP A 585 17.14 18.84 24.15
CA ASP A 585 18.18 19.88 24.22
C ASP A 585 17.70 21.28 23.80
N GLY A 586 16.40 21.43 23.51
CA GLY A 586 15.82 22.70 23.05
C GLY A 586 16.19 23.07 21.62
N SER A 587 16.93 22.21 20.90
CA SER A 587 17.10 22.34 19.45
C SER A 587 15.76 22.10 18.75
N ALA A 588 15.59 22.71 17.57
CA ALA A 588 14.50 22.34 16.66
C ALA A 588 14.76 20.97 15.99
N GLY A 589 15.89 20.33 16.30
CA GLY A 589 16.26 19.02 15.79
C GLY A 589 15.57 17.88 16.53
N PHE A 590 15.66 16.70 15.96
CA PHE A 590 15.11 15.49 16.54
C PHE A 590 16.21 14.63 17.15
N ALA A 591 15.85 13.77 18.11
CA ALA A 591 16.82 12.85 18.67
C ALA A 591 17.22 11.83 17.60
N ARG A 592 18.51 11.78 17.26
CA ARG A 592 19.03 10.81 16.29
C ARG A 592 18.90 9.41 16.89
N LEU A 593 18.25 8.52 16.17
CA LEU A 593 18.24 7.11 16.51
C LEU A 593 19.62 6.51 16.23
N ASP A 594 20.24 5.93 17.24
CA ASP A 594 21.43 5.10 17.08
C ASP A 594 21.25 3.74 17.76
N LYS A 595 22.10 2.79 17.36
CA LYS A 595 22.04 1.41 17.84
C LYS A 595 22.23 1.32 19.36
N GLY A 596 23.15 2.10 19.93
CA GLY A 596 23.45 2.09 21.37
C GLY A 596 22.28 2.58 22.22
N TYR A 597 21.54 3.58 21.74
CA TYR A 597 20.32 4.06 22.38
C TYR A 597 19.25 2.96 22.48
N VAL A 598 18.98 2.26 21.37
CA VAL A 598 17.99 1.18 21.33
C VAL A 598 18.43 -0.02 22.18
N GLU A 599 19.71 -0.38 22.15
CA GLU A 599 20.24 -1.44 23.00
C GLU A 599 20.11 -1.11 24.50
N THR A 600 20.40 0.12 24.89
CA THR A 600 20.28 0.58 26.27
C THR A 600 18.83 0.55 26.74
N PHE A 601 17.91 0.99 25.88
CA PHE A 601 16.47 0.90 26.13
C PHE A 601 16.04 -0.56 26.34
N PHE A 602 16.45 -1.46 25.46
CA PHE A 602 16.11 -2.89 25.56
C PHE A 602 16.63 -3.52 26.85
N ARG A 603 17.92 -3.35 27.16
CA ARG A 603 18.55 -3.91 28.37
C ARG A 603 17.87 -3.40 29.65
N SER A 604 17.57 -2.11 29.71
CA SER A 604 16.98 -1.49 30.91
C SER A 604 15.54 -1.95 31.17
N ASN A 605 14.82 -2.41 30.13
CA ASN A 605 13.41 -2.76 30.24
C ASN A 605 13.13 -4.26 30.05
N LEU A 606 14.13 -5.08 29.74
CA LEU A 606 13.96 -6.52 29.47
C LEU A 606 13.20 -7.27 30.57
N GLY A 607 13.39 -6.89 31.84
CA GLY A 607 12.67 -7.48 32.97
C GLY A 607 11.14 -7.36 32.86
N LEU A 608 10.63 -6.29 32.26
CA LEU A 608 9.20 -6.06 32.04
C LEU A 608 8.64 -7.07 31.02
N ALA A 609 9.32 -7.22 29.89
CA ALA A 609 8.95 -8.18 28.84
C ALA A 609 8.93 -9.65 29.33
N LEU A 610 9.70 -9.96 30.38
CA LEU A 610 9.78 -11.27 31.03
C LEU A 610 8.80 -11.44 32.21
N GLY A 611 7.89 -10.49 32.43
CA GLY A 611 6.83 -10.59 33.44
C GLY A 611 7.17 -10.02 34.81
N GLY A 612 8.29 -9.32 34.94
CA GLY A 612 8.79 -8.80 36.20
C GLY A 612 9.32 -9.88 37.14
N THR A 613 9.71 -9.47 38.35
CA THR A 613 10.32 -10.35 39.36
C THR A 613 9.32 -10.90 40.38
N ALA A 614 8.10 -10.36 40.44
CA ALA A 614 7.06 -10.75 41.39
C ALA A 614 5.65 -10.66 40.81
N LEU A 615 4.74 -11.49 41.33
CA LEU A 615 3.32 -11.45 40.99
C LEU A 615 2.67 -10.15 41.47
N THR A 616 2.38 -9.25 40.54
CA THR A 616 1.86 -7.91 40.85
C THR A 616 0.79 -7.49 39.85
N LEU A 617 -0.25 -6.82 40.34
CA LEU A 617 -1.22 -6.10 39.51
C LEU A 617 -0.96 -4.61 39.71
N VAL A 618 -0.64 -3.90 38.63
CA VAL A 618 -0.46 -2.44 38.61
C VAL A 618 -1.71 -1.84 38.00
N GLU A 619 -2.45 -1.07 38.78
CA GLU A 619 -3.70 -0.44 38.34
C GLU A 619 -3.44 1.00 37.91
N ASN A 620 -4.13 1.44 36.86
CA ASN A 620 -4.12 2.85 36.48
C ASN A 620 -4.91 3.68 37.50
N ALA A 621 -4.65 4.99 37.55
CA ALA A 621 -5.21 5.87 38.58
C ALA A 621 -6.75 5.92 38.62
N ASP A 622 -7.40 5.62 37.48
CA ASP A 622 -8.85 5.53 37.35
C ASP A 622 -9.43 4.18 37.83
N GLY A 623 -8.59 3.16 38.02
CA GLY A 623 -9.02 1.79 38.34
C GLY A 623 -9.71 1.06 37.19
N GLU A 624 -9.83 1.68 36.02
CA GLU A 624 -10.54 1.12 34.86
C GLU A 624 -9.66 0.19 34.02
N SER A 625 -8.34 0.27 34.20
CA SER A 625 -7.37 -0.53 33.48
C SER A 625 -6.14 -0.83 34.34
N GLY A 626 -5.32 -1.79 33.91
CA GLY A 626 -4.13 -2.17 34.64
C GLY A 626 -3.27 -3.20 33.92
N THR A 627 -2.10 -3.50 34.48
CA THR A 627 -1.17 -4.50 33.95
C THR A 627 -0.93 -5.58 35.00
N LEU A 628 -1.15 -6.84 34.63
CA LEU A 628 -0.76 -7.98 35.42
C LEU A 628 0.67 -8.42 35.03
N HIS A 629 1.53 -8.50 36.03
CA HIS A 629 2.89 -9.04 35.95
C HIS A 629 2.91 -10.40 36.62
N VAL A 630 3.25 -11.44 35.86
CA VAL A 630 3.45 -12.80 36.37
C VAL A 630 4.87 -13.22 35.97
N PRO A 631 5.75 -13.56 36.93
CA PRO A 631 7.12 -13.93 36.61
C PRO A 631 7.20 -15.03 35.55
N GLY A 632 8.04 -14.82 34.53
CA GLY A 632 8.23 -15.77 33.43
C GLY A 632 7.12 -15.76 32.38
N LYS A 633 6.10 -14.90 32.50
CA LYS A 633 5.05 -14.72 31.50
C LYS A 633 5.05 -13.28 30.98
N PRO A 634 4.69 -13.07 29.71
CA PRO A 634 4.55 -11.71 29.19
C PRO A 634 3.58 -10.86 30.03
N GLU A 635 3.71 -9.54 29.99
CA GLU A 635 2.73 -8.66 30.64
C GLU A 635 1.32 -8.89 30.07
N LEU A 636 0.32 -8.76 30.92
CA LEU A 636 -1.09 -8.87 30.53
C LEU A 636 -1.81 -7.54 30.79
N PRO A 637 -2.02 -6.73 29.74
CA PRO A 637 -2.88 -5.55 29.80
C PRO A 637 -4.34 -5.92 30.06
N LEU A 638 -4.97 -5.19 30.97
CA LEU A 638 -6.38 -5.27 31.36
C LEU A 638 -7.05 -3.93 30.99
N PHE A 639 -8.11 -4.01 30.18
CA PHE A 639 -8.72 -2.86 29.52
C PHE A 639 -10.10 -2.48 30.08
N SER A 640 -10.55 -3.12 31.16
CA SER A 640 -11.80 -2.74 31.80
C SER A 640 -11.77 -3.00 33.30
N GLU A 641 -12.59 -2.25 34.03
CA GLU A 641 -12.77 -2.39 35.47
C GLU A 641 -13.08 -3.84 35.86
N GLN A 642 -13.92 -4.54 35.09
CA GLN A 642 -14.26 -5.94 35.37
C GLN A 642 -13.05 -6.87 35.20
N GLN A 643 -12.17 -6.60 34.23
CA GLN A 643 -10.93 -7.37 34.06
C GLN A 643 -10.00 -7.13 35.24
N VAL A 644 -9.80 -5.88 35.63
CA VAL A 644 -8.98 -5.50 36.79
C VAL A 644 -9.54 -6.15 38.06
N HIS A 645 -10.85 -6.08 38.30
CA HIS A 645 -11.51 -6.69 39.44
C HIS A 645 -11.28 -8.20 39.52
N CYS A 646 -11.49 -8.90 38.40
CA CYS A 646 -11.27 -10.34 38.31
C CYS A 646 -9.82 -10.72 38.66
N PHE A 647 -8.85 -10.05 38.05
CA PHE A 647 -7.43 -10.36 38.30
C PHE A 647 -6.94 -9.90 39.67
N ARG A 648 -7.50 -8.84 40.25
CA ARG A 648 -7.24 -8.43 41.64
C ARG A 648 -7.61 -9.53 42.60
N GLN A 649 -8.82 -10.10 42.48
CA GLN A 649 -9.26 -11.21 43.32
C GLN A 649 -8.36 -12.45 43.17
N LEU A 650 -7.96 -12.79 41.93
CA LEU A 650 -7.08 -13.93 41.68
C LEU A 650 -5.68 -13.72 42.29
N VAL A 651 -5.12 -12.51 42.17
CA VAL A 651 -3.82 -12.16 42.77
C VAL A 651 -3.90 -12.19 44.29
N ASP A 652 -4.95 -11.62 44.88
CA ASP A 652 -5.15 -11.62 46.33
C ASP A 652 -5.31 -13.03 46.88
N ALA A 653 -6.08 -13.88 46.20
CA ALA A 653 -6.24 -15.28 46.55
C ALA A 653 -4.89 -16.00 46.54
N LYS A 654 -4.10 -15.82 45.47
CA LYS A 654 -2.77 -16.43 45.36
C LYS A 654 -1.82 -15.94 46.45
N LYS A 655 -1.79 -14.63 46.74
CA LYS A 655 -0.97 -14.05 47.83
C LYS A 655 -1.36 -14.56 49.21
N LYS A 656 -2.63 -14.92 49.41
CA LYS A 656 -3.15 -15.56 50.63
C LYS A 656 -2.95 -17.08 50.67
N GLY A 657 -2.34 -17.68 49.65
CA GLY A 657 -2.16 -19.13 49.55
C GLY A 657 -3.44 -19.91 49.22
N LEU A 658 -4.49 -19.25 48.75
CA LEU A 658 -5.73 -19.91 48.33
C LEU A 658 -5.56 -20.51 46.93
N PRO A 659 -6.21 -21.66 46.65
CA PRO A 659 -6.08 -22.34 45.36
C PRO A 659 -6.75 -21.56 44.21
N GLY A 660 -7.83 -20.83 44.49
CA GLY A 660 -8.54 -20.05 43.47
C GLY A 660 -9.70 -19.23 44.03
N VAL A 661 -10.56 -18.74 43.13
CA VAL A 661 -11.75 -17.93 43.41
C VAL A 661 -12.94 -18.47 42.63
N LYS A 662 -14.15 -18.38 43.19
CA LYS A 662 -15.38 -18.85 42.51
C LYS A 662 -15.77 -17.94 41.36
N THR A 663 -16.27 -18.52 40.27
CA THR A 663 -16.78 -17.79 39.08
C THR A 663 -17.76 -16.69 39.47
N ARG A 664 -18.71 -16.97 40.39
CA ARG A 664 -19.72 -16.01 40.86
C ARG A 664 -19.09 -14.74 41.41
N ASP A 665 -17.98 -14.88 42.13
CA ASP A 665 -17.33 -13.76 42.82
C ASP A 665 -16.44 -12.98 41.83
N LEU A 666 -15.84 -13.67 40.85
CA LEU A 666 -15.04 -13.05 39.77
C LEU A 666 -15.87 -12.24 38.78
N ILE A 667 -17.10 -12.66 38.50
CA ILE A 667 -18.00 -11.96 37.56
C ILE A 667 -18.97 -11.01 38.27
N ALA A 668 -18.85 -10.85 39.59
CA ALA A 668 -19.72 -10.01 40.40
C ALA A 668 -19.72 -8.57 39.86
N GLY A 669 -20.90 -7.96 39.73
CA GLY A 669 -21.07 -6.63 39.13
C GLY A 669 -21.04 -6.60 37.59
N SER A 670 -20.78 -7.73 36.91
CA SER A 670 -20.88 -7.83 35.46
C SER A 670 -22.24 -8.41 35.01
N LYS A 671 -22.63 -8.14 33.76
CA LYS A 671 -23.80 -8.77 33.10
C LYS A 671 -23.47 -10.13 32.47
N SER A 672 -22.30 -10.70 32.75
CA SER A 672 -21.81 -11.92 32.10
C SER A 672 -22.29 -13.17 32.82
N SER A 673 -22.55 -14.26 32.10
CA SER A 673 -22.90 -15.56 32.69
C SER A 673 -21.67 -16.43 32.98
N GLY A 674 -20.48 -16.00 32.60
CA GLY A 674 -19.22 -16.71 32.84
C GLY A 674 -17.98 -15.89 32.52
N ILE A 675 -16.83 -16.38 32.97
CA ILE A 675 -15.55 -15.65 32.91
C ILE A 675 -15.09 -15.37 31.47
N GLN A 676 -15.34 -16.30 30.54
CA GLN A 676 -14.99 -16.12 29.12
C GLN A 676 -15.77 -14.98 28.46
N GLN A 677 -17.06 -14.86 28.78
CA GLN A 677 -17.88 -13.76 28.29
C GLN A 677 -17.41 -12.42 28.89
N MET A 678 -17.08 -12.42 30.18
CA MET A 678 -16.62 -11.23 30.90
C MET A 678 -15.26 -10.72 30.42
N LEU A 679 -14.30 -11.62 30.23
CA LEU A 679 -12.95 -11.28 29.76
C LEU A 679 -12.91 -10.98 28.26
N GLY A 680 -13.89 -11.46 27.50
CA GLY A 680 -14.07 -11.19 26.08
C GLY A 680 -13.56 -12.32 25.18
N LYS A 681 -14.39 -12.71 24.21
CA LYS A 681 -14.16 -13.88 23.34
C LYS A 681 -12.87 -13.79 22.51
N LYS A 682 -12.55 -12.61 21.95
CA LYS A 682 -11.36 -12.42 21.07
C LYS A 682 -10.04 -12.67 21.82
N ARG A 683 -9.93 -12.22 23.08
CA ARG A 683 -8.73 -12.38 23.92
C ARG A 683 -8.76 -13.61 24.81
N TRP A 684 -9.81 -14.44 24.75
CA TRP A 684 -9.91 -15.65 25.58
C TRP A 684 -8.67 -16.55 25.50
N PRO A 685 -8.08 -16.82 24.30
CA PRO A 685 -6.85 -17.61 24.22
C PRO A 685 -5.66 -16.99 24.97
N VAL A 686 -5.61 -15.66 25.08
CA VAL A 686 -4.58 -14.95 25.85
C VAL A 686 -4.78 -15.20 27.34
N PHE A 687 -6.00 -15.00 27.85
CA PHE A 687 -6.30 -15.17 29.27
C PHE A 687 -6.08 -16.61 29.76
N GLN A 688 -6.33 -17.61 28.91
CA GLN A 688 -6.05 -19.02 29.23
C GLN A 688 -4.57 -19.31 29.56
N GLY A 689 -3.63 -18.42 29.18
CA GLY A 689 -2.23 -18.49 29.59
C GLY A 689 -1.98 -18.11 31.06
N TYR A 690 -2.91 -17.36 31.67
CA TYR A 690 -2.77 -16.78 33.01
C TYR A 690 -3.75 -17.35 34.03
N ILE A 691 -4.87 -17.92 33.57
CA ILE A 691 -5.87 -18.55 34.44
C ILE A 691 -6.00 -20.05 34.16
N GLU A 692 -6.37 -20.80 35.19
CA GLU A 692 -6.69 -22.22 35.11
C GLU A 692 -8.10 -22.49 35.66
N ASP A 693 -8.83 -23.39 35.00
CA ASP A 693 -10.08 -23.92 35.52
C ASP A 693 -9.77 -25.05 36.49
N LEU A 694 -10.16 -24.89 37.75
CA LEU A 694 -9.94 -25.86 38.81
C LEU A 694 -11.14 -26.82 38.97
N GLY A 695 -12.13 -26.71 38.08
CA GLY A 695 -13.40 -27.42 38.15
C GLY A 695 -14.37 -26.78 39.14
N GLN A 696 -15.62 -27.24 39.11
CA GLN A 696 -16.69 -26.81 40.03
C GLN A 696 -16.87 -25.27 40.11
N SER A 697 -16.63 -24.55 39.00
CA SER A 697 -16.71 -23.08 38.94
C SER A 697 -15.65 -22.36 39.80
N TRP A 698 -14.44 -22.92 39.92
CA TRP A 698 -13.29 -22.25 40.55
C TRP A 698 -12.20 -21.94 39.53
N TRP A 699 -11.55 -20.80 39.70
CA TRP A 699 -10.48 -20.33 38.83
C TRP A 699 -9.23 -19.98 39.63
N GLY A 700 -8.08 -20.43 39.17
CA GLY A 700 -6.77 -20.14 39.75
C GLY A 700 -5.92 -19.26 38.84
N LEU A 701 -4.87 -18.67 39.42
CA LEU A 701 -3.83 -17.96 38.66
C LEU A 701 -2.65 -18.88 38.40
N LYS A 702 -2.25 -19.00 37.12
CA LYS A 702 -1.09 -19.76 36.67
C LYS A 702 0.19 -18.93 36.85
N THR A 703 1.01 -19.27 37.83
CA THR A 703 2.29 -18.61 38.13
C THR A 703 3.52 -19.37 37.63
N SER A 704 3.31 -20.53 36.98
CA SER A 704 4.32 -21.38 36.34
C SER A 704 3.80 -21.84 34.98
#